data_AF-A0A511KBE3-F1
#
_entry.id   AF-A0A511KBE3-F1
#
_cell.length_a   1.000
_cell.length_b   1.000
_cell.length_c   1.000
_cell.angle_alpha   90.00
_cell.angle_beta   90.00
_cell.angle_gamma   90.00
#
_symmetry.space_group_name_H-M   'P 1'
#
loop_
_entity.id
_entity.type
_entity.pdbx_description
1 polymer ?
#
loop_
_entity_poly.entity_id
_entity_poly.type
_entity_poly.pdbx_seq_one_letter_code
_entity_poly.pdbx_strand_id
1 'polypeptide(L)'
;MAFTARPAPEPPTVAERFPSELWDHVVAQLPADEVQHTSLALSRALPRTAHVSNALFWRHIRVNREGQAWQIIQKLRQEDGAAEDDPQLLVNLLLALPSLRAISLTVGPLAAPEQLEELLDPAGIKRTGRWKQLEQLAFRFNPYCAERSYYTFLKGAYFDTAPLSLSRLSRSDLPSLRRLSFIQDLPPTHGATKKETPAFGLHELEAELDQLRLEEIKASVPVSGKYGRKAAQGKMEFAQPIVFFQLSCLTRLATSSIGAQLTHLTFRLPRRNLLPSLTDFAPSLPLSPSFPSLKHLDLSTTHVLDDARLPLLLKLHPTLEMLVLDRCSGLISKEAVEEPTAFATLRWLGKCCAGVGLARADDIVRAWRRISKERPADAPNIPASAAVAPSGATNDEKLVPPVRDILVLPPPSRLRSLGLGLHDSLAPHLVKGWTNSFSEGYEDMLGKTVDRAEDVKDRWERWARTNGRLEEGTRRVGIFREAVSEDWIKQYFPQLFDEDGVEKHATHGGTDDLALSLDPDPLFSRFCYTRRLLPLPYFYSPSASTPLVASLALNLISNVEAHAADFAFCPVPDCSNAPGVPHLTLSQVGKEDIEERRKREKEVWEKEKREEWGPGGWRKDESEHRGKCAHLEGHRTWGVERS
;
A
#
# COMPACT_ATOMS: atom_id res chain seq x y z
N MET A 1 -18.03 80.43 19.62
CA MET A 1 -17.14 79.34 19.16
C MET A 1 -16.86 78.43 20.35
N ALA A 2 -17.60 77.33 20.48
CA ALA A 2 -17.35 76.32 21.50
C ALA A 2 -16.54 75.19 20.86
N PHE A 3 -15.28 75.04 21.25
CA PHE A 3 -14.46 73.88 20.92
C PHE A 3 -14.97 72.71 21.76
N THR A 4 -15.67 71.77 21.12
CA THR A 4 -15.98 70.48 21.72
C THR A 4 -14.70 69.65 21.79
N ALA A 5 -14.19 69.44 23.00
CA ALA A 5 -13.06 68.55 23.24
C ALA A 5 -13.45 67.13 22.81
N ARG A 6 -12.64 66.53 21.93
CA ARG A 6 -12.81 65.11 21.56
C ARG A 6 -12.61 64.24 22.81
N PRO A 7 -13.47 63.24 23.06
CA PRO A 7 -13.25 62.29 24.14
C PRO A 7 -11.93 61.54 23.93
N ALA A 8 -11.24 61.24 25.03
CA ALA A 8 -10.00 60.47 25.02
C ALA A 8 -10.24 59.09 24.38
N PRO A 9 -9.31 58.58 23.54
CA PRO A 9 -9.48 57.28 22.90
C PRO A 9 -9.55 56.18 23.96
N GLU A 10 -10.55 55.31 23.85
CA GLU A 10 -10.66 54.11 24.68
C GLU A 10 -9.39 53.26 24.54
N PRO A 11 -8.93 52.60 25.63
CA PRO A 11 -7.73 51.78 25.58
C PRO A 11 -7.92 50.66 24.57
N PRO A 12 -6.90 50.38 23.71
CA PRO A 12 -7.01 49.36 22.69
C PRO A 12 -7.32 48.01 23.35
N THR A 13 -8.31 47.34 22.78
CA THR A 13 -8.72 45.99 23.16
C THR A 13 -7.53 45.04 23.04
N VAL A 14 -7.54 43.94 23.80
CA VAL A 14 -6.45 42.94 23.74
C VAL A 14 -6.19 42.49 22.30
N ALA A 15 -7.23 42.39 21.46
CA ALA A 15 -7.13 42.00 20.06
C ALA A 15 -6.36 43.01 19.18
N GLU A 16 -6.42 44.31 19.52
CA GLU A 16 -5.72 45.39 18.81
C GLU A 16 -4.24 45.50 19.21
N ARG A 17 -3.83 44.80 20.29
CA ARG A 17 -2.44 44.79 20.76
C ARG A 17 -1.58 43.74 20.08
N PHE A 18 -2.19 42.76 19.41
CA PHE A 18 -1.47 41.71 18.69
C PHE A 18 -1.20 42.15 17.24
N PRO A 19 0.05 42.13 16.77
CA PRO A 19 0.39 42.25 15.36
C PRO A 19 -0.31 41.18 14.52
N SER A 20 -0.55 41.49 13.25
CA SER A 20 -1.26 40.60 12.32
C SER A 20 -0.49 39.28 12.10
N GLU A 21 0.83 39.32 12.20
CA GLU A 21 1.72 38.16 12.11
C GLU A 21 1.51 37.17 13.27
N LEU A 22 1.17 37.67 14.47
CA LEU A 22 0.85 36.81 15.61
C LEU A 22 -0.52 36.16 15.45
N TRP A 23 -1.50 36.87 14.89
CA TRP A 23 -2.77 36.27 14.51
C TRP A 23 -2.60 35.18 13.46
N ASP A 24 -1.78 35.43 12.45
CA ASP A 24 -1.45 34.44 11.44
C ASP A 24 -0.78 33.22 12.05
N HIS A 25 0.17 33.43 12.96
CA HIS A 25 0.85 32.34 13.66
C HIS A 25 -0.14 31.51 14.50
N VAL A 26 -1.01 32.16 15.28
CA VAL A 26 -2.03 31.48 16.10
C VAL A 26 -2.97 30.65 15.22
N VAL A 27 -3.49 31.24 14.15
CA VAL A 27 -4.40 30.53 13.23
C VAL A 27 -3.68 29.40 12.50
N ALA A 28 -2.39 29.55 12.20
CA ALA A 28 -1.58 28.51 11.57
C ALA A 28 -1.30 27.29 12.48
N GLN A 29 -1.51 27.41 13.80
CA GLN A 29 -1.43 26.28 14.74
C GLN A 29 -2.74 25.48 14.85
N LEU A 30 -3.84 25.98 14.27
CA LEU A 30 -5.12 25.27 14.32
C LEU A 30 -5.09 24.02 13.43
N PRO A 31 -5.89 22.99 13.76
CA PRO A 31 -6.15 21.88 12.85
C PRO A 31 -6.58 22.37 11.47
N ALA A 32 -6.10 21.72 10.42
CA ALA A 32 -6.32 22.16 9.04
C ALA A 32 -7.81 22.35 8.69
N ASP A 33 -8.71 21.57 9.32
CA ASP A 33 -10.15 21.65 9.12
C ASP A 33 -10.81 22.88 9.77
N GLU A 34 -10.12 23.55 10.71
CA GLU A 34 -10.60 24.73 11.42
C GLU A 34 -10.00 26.03 10.88
N VAL A 35 -8.85 25.98 10.21
CA VAL A 35 -8.13 27.15 9.71
C VAL A 35 -9.04 28.03 8.84
N GLN A 36 -9.69 27.47 7.81
CA GLN A 36 -10.48 28.26 6.86
C GLN A 36 -11.64 29.02 7.53
N HIS A 37 -12.41 28.32 8.37
CA HIS A 37 -13.56 28.91 9.07
C HIS A 37 -13.11 29.95 10.10
N THR A 38 -12.05 29.64 10.86
CA THR A 38 -11.53 30.52 11.89
C THR A 38 -10.90 31.78 11.30
N SER A 39 -10.12 31.65 10.21
CA SER A 39 -9.61 32.79 9.45
C SER A 39 -10.75 33.70 8.98
N LEU A 40 -11.83 33.13 8.43
CA LEU A 40 -12.98 33.91 7.95
C LEU A 40 -13.75 34.58 9.09
N ALA A 41 -13.92 33.90 10.22
CA ALA A 41 -14.57 34.46 11.40
C ALA A 41 -13.75 35.63 11.98
N LEU A 42 -12.43 35.44 12.13
CA LEU A 42 -11.52 36.48 12.62
C LEU A 42 -11.42 37.65 11.65
N SER A 43 -11.39 37.42 10.34
CA SER A 43 -11.36 38.53 9.35
C SER A 43 -12.61 39.42 9.41
N ARG A 44 -13.72 38.90 9.96
CA ARG A 44 -14.97 39.67 10.18
C ARG A 44 -15.03 40.31 11.57
N ALA A 45 -14.42 39.68 12.57
CA ALA A 45 -14.48 40.11 13.96
C ALA A 45 -13.38 41.10 14.35
N LEU A 46 -12.19 41.00 13.74
CA LEU A 46 -11.07 41.86 14.08
C LEU A 46 -11.23 43.26 13.45
N PRO A 47 -10.81 44.33 14.17
CA PRO A 47 -10.79 45.69 13.64
C PRO A 47 -9.73 45.83 12.54
N ARG A 48 -9.85 46.84 11.67
CA ARG A 48 -8.95 47.02 10.50
C ARG A 48 -7.44 47.08 10.84
N THR A 49 -7.09 47.37 12.09
CA THR A 49 -5.72 47.44 12.60
C THR A 49 -5.10 46.06 12.90
N ALA A 50 -5.92 45.02 13.08
CA ALA A 50 -5.49 43.64 13.26
C ALA A 50 -6.19 42.76 12.22
N HIS A 51 -5.46 42.05 11.37
CA HIS A 51 -6.07 41.20 10.36
C HIS A 51 -5.37 39.86 10.27
N VAL A 52 -6.12 38.85 9.84
CA VAL A 52 -5.56 37.55 9.44
C VAL A 52 -5.28 37.63 7.95
N SER A 53 -4.11 37.17 7.54
CA SER A 53 -3.71 37.11 6.13
C SER A 53 -4.66 36.24 5.32
N ASN A 54 -5.02 36.76 4.14
CA ASN A 54 -5.80 36.00 3.17
C ASN A 54 -5.12 34.70 2.76
N ALA A 55 -3.78 34.59 2.88
CA ALA A 55 -3.06 33.37 2.54
C ALA A 55 -3.53 32.15 3.36
N LEU A 56 -3.89 32.35 4.63
CA LEU A 56 -4.38 31.26 5.49
C LEU A 56 -5.75 30.75 5.05
N PHE A 57 -6.61 31.63 4.51
CA PHE A 57 -7.89 31.23 3.93
C PHE A 57 -7.72 30.31 2.72
N TRP A 58 -6.65 30.50 1.93
CA TRP A 58 -6.36 29.73 0.72
C TRP A 58 -5.50 28.49 0.97
N ARG A 59 -5.00 28.30 2.20
CA ARG A 59 -4.09 27.20 2.55
C ARG A 59 -4.79 25.83 2.55
N HIS A 60 -6.02 25.78 3.07
CA HIS A 60 -6.84 24.57 3.09
C HIS A 60 -8.28 24.94 2.75
N ILE A 61 -8.71 24.60 1.53
CA ILE A 61 -10.04 24.93 1.02
C ILE A 61 -10.94 23.71 1.22
N ARG A 62 -12.00 23.88 2.01
CA ARG A 62 -13.06 22.88 2.16
C ARG A 62 -14.33 23.37 1.48
N VAL A 63 -14.84 22.57 0.55
CA VAL A 63 -16.13 22.78 -0.09
C VAL A 63 -17.09 21.75 0.47
N ASN A 64 -18.04 22.18 1.30
CA ASN A 64 -19.01 21.33 1.97
C ASN A 64 -20.47 21.75 1.73
N ARG A 65 -20.69 22.86 1.03
CA ARG A 65 -22.02 23.35 0.66
C ARG A 65 -22.06 23.64 -0.83
N GLU A 66 -23.26 23.47 -1.35
CA GLU A 66 -23.66 23.93 -2.68
C GLU A 66 -23.36 25.45 -2.85
N GLY A 67 -23.01 25.87 -4.06
CA GLY A 67 -22.58 27.24 -4.37
C GLY A 67 -21.21 27.70 -3.84
N GLN A 68 -20.61 27.05 -2.84
CA GLN A 68 -19.28 27.46 -2.32
C GLN A 68 -18.19 27.35 -3.39
N ALA A 69 -18.21 26.30 -4.21
CA ALA A 69 -17.24 26.15 -5.30
C ALA A 69 -17.28 27.35 -6.25
N TRP A 70 -18.49 27.78 -6.62
CA TRP A 70 -18.69 28.98 -7.44
C TRP A 70 -18.21 30.24 -6.74
N GLN A 71 -18.58 30.48 -5.48
CA GLN A 71 -18.12 31.64 -4.71
C GLN A 71 -16.59 31.73 -4.66
N ILE A 72 -15.93 30.58 -4.54
CA ILE A 72 -14.47 30.49 -4.55
C ILE A 72 -13.93 30.84 -5.95
N ILE A 73 -14.51 30.26 -7.02
CA ILE A 73 -14.13 30.58 -8.40
C ILE A 73 -14.30 32.08 -8.68
N GLN A 74 -15.42 32.68 -8.29
CA GLN A 74 -15.67 34.12 -8.45
C GLN A 74 -14.60 34.95 -7.76
N LYS A 75 -14.25 34.60 -6.53
CA LYS A 75 -13.20 35.30 -5.78
C LYS A 75 -11.82 35.11 -6.42
N LEU A 76 -11.55 33.95 -7.03
CA LEU A 76 -10.30 33.68 -7.74
C LEU A 76 -10.22 34.39 -9.09
N ARG A 77 -11.32 34.49 -9.84
CA ARG A 77 -11.39 35.05 -11.19
C ARG A 77 -11.80 36.52 -11.24
N GLN A 78 -12.29 37.07 -10.13
CA GLN A 78 -12.91 38.40 -10.06
C GLN A 78 -14.09 38.54 -11.03
N GLU A 79 -14.89 37.48 -11.17
CA GLU A 79 -16.05 37.41 -12.08
C GLU A 79 -17.39 37.57 -11.32
N ASP A 80 -18.27 38.45 -11.81
CA ASP A 80 -19.63 38.63 -11.30
C ASP A 80 -20.63 37.74 -12.06
N GLY A 81 -21.49 37.02 -11.34
CA GLY A 81 -22.53 36.16 -11.94
C GLY A 81 -23.19 35.17 -10.96
N ALA A 82 -24.22 34.48 -11.44
CA ALA A 82 -24.82 33.33 -10.74
C ALA A 82 -24.57 32.08 -11.58
N ALA A 83 -23.98 31.05 -11.00
CA ALA A 83 -23.85 29.75 -11.64
C ALA A 83 -24.94 28.80 -11.14
N GLU A 84 -25.45 27.96 -12.04
CA GLU A 84 -26.21 26.77 -11.65
C GLU A 84 -25.25 25.72 -11.08
N ASP A 85 -25.68 25.00 -10.05
CA ASP A 85 -24.89 23.99 -9.38
C ASP A 85 -24.66 22.76 -10.27
N ASP A 86 -23.54 22.79 -10.99
CA ASP A 86 -23.04 21.67 -11.80
C ASP A 86 -21.89 20.98 -11.04
N PRO A 87 -21.88 19.64 -10.86
CA PRO A 87 -20.71 18.93 -10.35
C PRO A 87 -19.41 19.19 -11.16
N GLN A 88 -19.50 19.68 -12.40
CA GLN A 88 -18.36 20.22 -13.17
C GLN A 88 -17.69 21.44 -12.51
N LEU A 89 -18.40 22.22 -11.69
CA LEU A 89 -17.85 23.38 -10.97
C LEU A 89 -16.70 22.99 -10.04
N LEU A 90 -16.75 21.80 -9.42
CA LEU A 90 -15.66 21.32 -8.57
C LEU A 90 -14.41 21.04 -9.40
N VAL A 91 -14.56 20.40 -10.55
CA VAL A 91 -13.46 20.17 -11.50
C VAL A 91 -12.89 21.53 -11.94
N ASN A 92 -13.74 22.46 -12.36
CA ASN A 92 -13.34 23.81 -12.76
C ASN A 92 -12.59 24.58 -11.67
N LEU A 93 -13.03 24.45 -10.40
CA LEU A 93 -12.33 25.03 -9.26
C LEU A 93 -10.95 24.42 -9.08
N LEU A 94 -10.83 23.09 -9.08
CA LEU A 94 -9.55 22.41 -8.94
C LEU A 94 -8.59 22.78 -10.06
N LEU A 95 -9.10 22.89 -11.29
CA LEU A 95 -8.33 23.36 -12.43
C LEU A 95 -7.92 24.83 -12.26
N ALA A 96 -8.74 25.70 -11.64
CA ALA A 96 -8.38 27.10 -11.44
C ALA A 96 -7.27 27.33 -10.39
N LEU A 97 -7.00 26.35 -9.50
CA LEU A 97 -6.04 26.51 -8.42
C LEU A 97 -4.58 26.30 -8.90
N PRO A 98 -3.65 27.23 -8.64
CA PRO A 98 -2.32 27.23 -9.28
C PRO A 98 -1.27 26.32 -8.62
N SER A 99 -1.43 25.95 -7.35
CA SER A 99 -0.39 25.23 -6.58
C SER A 99 -1.01 24.27 -5.58
N LEU A 100 -1.65 23.22 -6.10
CA LEU A 100 -2.28 22.17 -5.30
C LEU A 100 -1.26 21.12 -4.87
N ARG A 101 -1.19 20.88 -3.56
CA ARG A 101 -0.37 19.80 -2.97
C ARG A 101 -1.16 18.55 -2.62
N ALA A 102 -2.41 18.70 -2.21
CA ALA A 102 -3.26 17.60 -1.83
C ALA A 102 -4.69 17.82 -2.32
N ILE A 103 -5.28 16.75 -2.84
CA ILE A 103 -6.70 16.69 -3.17
C ILE A 103 -7.34 15.54 -2.41
N SER A 104 -8.49 15.82 -1.81
CA SER A 104 -9.39 14.83 -1.24
C SER A 104 -10.80 15.10 -1.73
N LEU A 105 -11.39 14.15 -2.46
CA LEU A 105 -12.72 14.27 -3.05
C LEU A 105 -13.62 13.16 -2.53
N THR A 106 -14.83 13.54 -2.12
CA THR A 106 -15.91 12.58 -1.87
C THR A 106 -16.79 12.52 -3.11
N VAL A 107 -16.82 11.37 -3.76
CA VAL A 107 -17.49 11.12 -5.03
C VAL A 107 -18.84 10.46 -4.73
N GLY A 108 -19.92 11.22 -4.92
CA GLY A 108 -21.28 10.78 -4.66
C GLY A 108 -21.96 10.08 -5.85
N PRO A 109 -23.23 9.68 -5.72
CA PRO A 109 -23.98 8.91 -6.72
C PRO A 109 -24.27 9.65 -8.03
N LEU A 110 -24.22 10.99 -8.03
CA LEU A 110 -24.45 11.82 -9.22
C LEU A 110 -23.16 12.16 -9.98
N ALA A 111 -22.00 11.83 -9.42
CA ALA A 111 -20.74 12.08 -10.09
C ALA A 111 -20.58 11.13 -11.27
N ALA A 112 -20.19 11.68 -12.41
CA ALA A 112 -19.99 10.92 -13.64
C ALA A 112 -18.48 10.61 -13.80
N PRO A 113 -18.07 9.43 -14.27
CA PRO A 113 -16.66 9.09 -14.47
C PRO A 113 -15.90 10.10 -15.34
N GLU A 114 -16.59 10.74 -16.28
CA GLU A 114 -16.07 11.77 -17.19
C GLU A 114 -15.48 12.95 -16.43
N GLN A 115 -16.01 13.28 -15.24
CA GLN A 115 -15.53 14.38 -14.40
C GLN A 115 -14.15 14.07 -13.80
N LEU A 116 -13.93 12.82 -13.38
CA LEU A 116 -12.61 12.38 -12.91
C LEU A 116 -11.65 12.21 -14.09
N GLU A 117 -12.15 11.80 -15.27
CA GLU A 117 -11.36 11.70 -16.48
C GLU A 117 -10.84 13.07 -16.93
N GLU A 118 -11.66 14.12 -16.89
CA GLU A 118 -11.23 15.49 -17.20
C GLU A 118 -10.21 16.01 -16.19
N LEU A 119 -10.45 15.77 -14.90
CA LEU A 119 -9.52 16.17 -13.83
C LEU A 119 -8.13 15.52 -14.01
N LEU A 120 -8.11 14.26 -14.45
CA LEU A 120 -6.91 13.43 -14.60
C LEU A 120 -6.47 13.29 -16.06
N ASP A 121 -6.95 14.13 -16.98
CA ASP A 121 -6.65 14.01 -18.41
C ASP A 121 -5.13 14.11 -18.65
N PRO A 122 -4.48 13.04 -19.15
CA PRO A 122 -3.04 13.06 -19.36
C PRO A 122 -2.57 14.18 -20.29
N ALA A 123 -3.37 14.56 -21.30
CA ALA A 123 -3.00 15.63 -22.22
C ALA A 123 -3.05 17.00 -21.54
N GLY A 124 -4.10 17.26 -20.77
CA GLY A 124 -4.25 18.46 -19.94
C GLY A 124 -3.14 18.63 -18.92
N ILE A 125 -2.78 17.55 -18.22
CA ILE A 125 -1.71 17.57 -17.21
C ILE A 125 -0.37 17.89 -17.85
N LYS A 126 -0.02 17.20 -18.95
CA LYS A 126 1.24 17.41 -19.70
C LYS A 126 1.38 18.84 -20.21
N ARG A 127 0.31 19.40 -20.77
CA ARG A 127 0.31 20.75 -21.36
C ARG A 127 0.42 21.85 -20.31
N THR A 128 -0.30 21.72 -19.21
CA THR A 128 -0.41 22.79 -18.20
C THR A 128 0.67 22.71 -17.13
N GLY A 129 1.19 21.51 -16.82
CA GLY A 129 2.12 21.30 -15.71
C GLY A 129 1.55 21.65 -14.34
N ARG A 130 0.23 21.82 -14.22
CA ARG A 130 -0.43 22.37 -13.02
C ARG A 130 -0.29 21.49 -11.77
N TRP A 131 -0.05 20.20 -11.98
CA TRP A 131 0.00 19.19 -10.93
C TRP A 131 1.43 18.85 -10.49
N LYS A 132 2.43 19.66 -10.86
CA LYS A 132 3.84 19.40 -10.52
C LYS A 132 4.10 19.30 -9.00
N GLN A 133 3.35 20.06 -8.21
CA GLN A 133 3.44 20.07 -6.75
C GLN A 133 2.45 19.11 -6.07
N LEU A 134 1.65 18.34 -6.83
CA LEU A 134 0.68 17.43 -6.24
C LEU A 134 1.41 16.27 -5.59
N GLU A 135 1.27 16.15 -4.27
CA GLU A 135 1.86 15.10 -3.46
C GLU A 135 0.85 14.00 -3.11
N GLN A 136 -0.45 14.35 -3.08
CA GLN A 136 -1.51 13.49 -2.59
C GLN A 136 -2.79 13.59 -3.42
N LEU A 137 -3.37 12.42 -3.73
CA LEU A 137 -4.67 12.29 -4.37
C LEU A 137 -5.52 11.26 -3.64
N ALA A 138 -6.66 11.66 -3.10
CA ALA A 138 -7.58 10.79 -2.39
C ALA A 138 -9.01 10.90 -2.95
N PHE A 139 -9.60 9.75 -3.25
CA PHE A 139 -11.00 9.63 -3.66
C PHE A 139 -11.73 8.69 -2.71
N ARG A 140 -12.79 9.20 -2.08
CA ARG A 140 -13.73 8.42 -1.27
C ARG A 140 -15.06 8.36 -2.00
N PHE A 141 -15.46 7.17 -2.44
CA PHE A 141 -16.69 6.92 -3.18
C PHE A 141 -17.80 6.50 -2.24
N ASN A 142 -18.91 7.24 -2.27
CA ASN A 142 -20.17 6.83 -1.68
C ASN A 142 -21.23 6.76 -2.79
N PRO A 143 -21.30 5.64 -3.54
CA PRO A 143 -22.18 5.51 -4.70
C PRO A 143 -23.63 5.15 -4.32
N TYR A 144 -23.96 5.11 -3.02
CA TYR A 144 -25.22 4.54 -2.55
C TYR A 144 -26.39 5.53 -2.64
N CYS A 145 -27.52 5.05 -3.16
CA CYS A 145 -28.79 5.77 -3.21
C CYS A 145 -29.76 5.16 -2.19
N ALA A 146 -30.68 5.98 -1.67
CA ALA A 146 -31.65 5.56 -0.65
C ALA A 146 -32.67 4.57 -1.23
N GLU A 147 -32.96 4.71 -2.53
CA GLU A 147 -33.83 3.83 -3.29
C GLU A 147 -33.03 2.97 -4.27
N ARG A 148 -33.58 1.79 -4.60
CA ARG A 148 -32.99 0.88 -5.59
C ARG A 148 -32.95 1.57 -6.95
N SER A 149 -31.76 1.91 -7.40
CA SER A 149 -31.55 2.49 -8.72
C SER A 149 -30.55 1.65 -9.51
N TYR A 150 -30.97 1.18 -10.69
CA TYR A 150 -30.06 0.57 -11.66
C TYR A 150 -29.31 1.60 -12.50
N TYR A 151 -29.54 2.89 -12.27
CA TYR A 151 -29.06 3.96 -13.14
C TYR A 151 -27.54 3.94 -13.32
N THR A 152 -26.77 3.83 -12.23
CA THR A 152 -25.31 3.76 -12.28
C THR A 152 -24.80 2.50 -12.99
N PHE A 153 -25.46 1.36 -12.77
CA PHE A 153 -25.15 0.10 -13.44
C PHE A 153 -25.46 0.14 -14.94
N LEU A 154 -26.65 0.64 -15.32
CA LEU A 154 -27.11 0.73 -16.70
C LEU A 154 -26.32 1.76 -17.51
N LYS A 155 -25.83 2.83 -16.87
CA LYS A 155 -24.96 3.81 -17.50
C LYS A 155 -23.50 3.37 -17.61
N GLY A 156 -23.12 2.25 -16.98
CA GLY A 156 -21.72 1.82 -16.94
C GLY A 156 -20.81 2.83 -16.25
N ALA A 157 -21.33 3.53 -15.24
CA ALA A 157 -20.63 4.62 -14.55
C ALA A 157 -19.57 4.06 -13.58
N TYR A 158 -18.48 3.52 -14.13
CA TYR A 158 -17.35 2.98 -13.39
C TYR A 158 -16.14 3.93 -13.48
N PHE A 159 -15.39 4.03 -12.40
CA PHE A 159 -14.26 4.96 -12.29
C PHE A 159 -12.93 4.30 -12.69
N ASP A 160 -12.95 3.22 -13.47
CA ASP A 160 -11.77 2.53 -14.01
C ASP A 160 -10.83 3.49 -14.75
N THR A 161 -11.39 4.55 -15.34
CA THR A 161 -10.66 5.60 -16.07
C THR A 161 -9.64 6.34 -15.19
N ALA A 162 -9.91 6.54 -13.91
CA ALA A 162 -9.00 7.29 -13.02
C ALA A 162 -7.61 6.61 -12.86
N PRO A 163 -7.49 5.34 -12.41
CA PRO A 163 -6.20 4.65 -12.38
C PRO A 163 -5.60 4.45 -13.78
N LEU A 164 -6.42 4.28 -14.83
CA LEU A 164 -5.93 4.19 -16.21
C LEU A 164 -5.29 5.50 -16.70
N SER A 165 -5.89 6.65 -16.41
CA SER A 165 -5.34 7.95 -16.76
C SER A 165 -4.04 8.22 -16.03
N LEU A 166 -3.97 7.93 -14.73
CA LEU A 166 -2.71 8.00 -13.96
C LEU A 166 -1.63 7.08 -14.54
N SER A 167 -2.00 5.89 -15.02
CA SER A 167 -1.03 4.96 -15.61
C SER A 167 -0.38 5.46 -16.91
N ARG A 168 -1.00 6.42 -17.61
CA ARG A 168 -0.51 7.04 -18.87
C ARG A 168 0.41 8.26 -18.63
N LEU A 169 0.55 8.69 -17.39
CA LEU A 169 1.43 9.79 -16.99
C LEU A 169 2.84 9.31 -16.73
N SER A 170 3.79 10.23 -16.89
CA SER A 170 5.21 10.06 -16.61
C SER A 170 5.58 10.64 -15.24
N ARG A 171 6.71 10.24 -14.66
CA ARG A 171 7.25 10.87 -13.44
C ARG A 171 7.49 12.37 -13.59
N SER A 172 7.80 12.87 -14.79
CA SER A 172 7.95 14.31 -15.03
C SER A 172 6.63 15.08 -15.02
N ASP A 173 5.50 14.41 -15.24
CA ASP A 173 4.18 15.04 -15.23
C ASP A 173 3.68 15.28 -13.79
N LEU A 174 3.97 14.34 -12.90
CA LEU A 174 3.59 14.37 -11.47
C LEU A 174 4.80 14.04 -10.56
N PRO A 175 5.86 14.85 -10.56
CA PRO A 175 7.12 14.51 -9.89
C PRO A 175 7.02 14.38 -8.37
N SER A 176 6.04 15.05 -7.77
CA SER A 176 5.83 15.09 -6.32
C SER A 176 4.84 14.05 -5.81
N LEU A 177 4.09 13.36 -6.69
CA LEU A 177 3.01 12.48 -6.25
C LEU A 177 3.58 11.23 -5.57
N ARG A 178 3.21 11.03 -4.30
CA ARG A 178 3.66 9.89 -3.49
C ARG A 178 2.50 9.12 -2.85
N ARG A 179 1.33 9.75 -2.69
CA ARG A 179 0.20 9.21 -1.94
C ARG A 179 -1.03 9.11 -2.83
N LEU A 180 -1.62 7.92 -2.92
CA LEU A 180 -2.85 7.67 -3.68
C LEU A 180 -3.84 6.82 -2.89
N SER A 181 -5.11 7.25 -2.87
CA SER A 181 -6.18 6.58 -2.14
C SER A 181 -7.44 6.44 -2.98
N PHE A 182 -7.96 5.22 -3.05
CA PHE A 182 -9.29 4.88 -3.55
C PHE A 182 -10.04 4.11 -2.46
N ILE A 183 -11.05 4.75 -1.88
CA ILE A 183 -11.88 4.19 -0.80
C ILE A 183 -13.31 4.12 -1.29
N GLN A 184 -13.94 2.96 -1.24
CA GLN A 184 -15.39 2.80 -1.39
C GLN A 184 -15.98 2.56 0.00
N ASP A 185 -16.99 3.34 0.37
CA ASP A 185 -17.71 3.16 1.63
C ASP A 185 -18.37 1.77 1.69
N LEU A 186 -18.58 1.23 2.88
CA LEU A 186 -19.23 -0.07 3.05
C LEU A 186 -20.65 -0.05 2.48
N PRO A 187 -21.14 -1.13 1.86
CA PRO A 187 -22.50 -1.16 1.34
C PRO A 187 -23.54 -1.02 2.45
N PRO A 188 -24.67 -0.33 2.20
CA PRO A 188 -25.81 -0.32 3.11
C PRO A 188 -26.25 -1.75 3.43
N THR A 189 -26.39 -2.08 4.72
CA THR A 189 -26.91 -3.36 5.16
C THR A 189 -28.41 -3.44 4.89
N HIS A 190 -28.81 -3.96 3.72
CA HIS A 190 -30.20 -4.38 3.48
C HIS A 190 -30.40 -5.84 3.94
N GLY A 191 -30.26 -6.09 5.24
CA GLY A 191 -30.95 -7.21 5.89
C GLY A 191 -30.52 -8.67 5.62
N ALA A 192 -29.42 -8.98 4.93
CA ALA A 192 -28.85 -10.33 5.02
C ALA A 192 -27.33 -10.33 5.26
N THR A 193 -26.95 -10.78 6.45
CA THR A 193 -25.63 -11.33 6.73
C THR A 193 -25.57 -12.73 6.11
N LYS A 194 -24.94 -12.86 4.93
CA LYS A 194 -24.48 -14.19 4.49
C LYS A 194 -23.46 -14.66 5.50
N LYS A 195 -23.56 -15.91 5.96
CA LYS A 195 -22.50 -16.57 6.72
C LYS A 195 -21.25 -16.57 5.86
N GLU A 196 -20.26 -15.78 6.23
CA GLU A 196 -18.95 -15.79 5.58
C GLU A 196 -18.23 -17.04 6.06
N THR A 197 -17.94 -17.96 5.15
CA THR A 197 -17.03 -19.08 5.40
C THR A 197 -15.61 -18.52 5.57
N PRO A 198 -14.85 -18.92 6.60
CA PRO A 198 -13.46 -18.52 6.77
C PRO A 198 -12.66 -18.80 5.48
N ALA A 199 -11.74 -17.91 5.08
CA ALA A 199 -11.03 -18.01 3.79
C ALA A 199 -10.00 -19.14 3.73
N PHE A 200 -9.67 -19.74 4.87
CA PHE A 200 -8.63 -20.75 4.96
C PHE A 200 -9.28 -22.12 4.81
N GLY A 201 -8.86 -22.88 3.80
CA GLY A 201 -9.39 -24.19 3.38
C GLY A 201 -9.26 -25.33 4.40
N LEU A 202 -9.43 -25.05 5.69
CA LEU A 202 -9.47 -26.02 6.79
C LEU A 202 -10.70 -26.95 6.70
N HIS A 203 -11.67 -26.66 5.83
CA HIS A 203 -12.73 -27.60 5.49
C HIS A 203 -12.25 -28.80 4.68
N GLU A 204 -11.14 -28.73 3.94
CA GLU A 204 -10.68 -29.92 3.21
C GLU A 204 -10.26 -31.01 4.20
N LEU A 205 -9.60 -30.64 5.30
CA LEU A 205 -9.27 -31.61 6.34
C LEU A 205 -10.50 -32.09 7.13
N GLU A 206 -11.43 -31.19 7.50
CA GLU A 206 -12.61 -31.58 8.28
C GLU A 206 -13.62 -32.39 7.45
N ALA A 207 -13.82 -32.03 6.18
CA ALA A 207 -14.69 -32.78 5.27
C ALA A 207 -14.06 -34.10 4.81
N GLU A 208 -12.73 -34.19 4.65
CA GLU A 208 -12.04 -35.46 4.45
C GLU A 208 -12.08 -36.33 5.72
N LEU A 209 -11.96 -35.75 6.91
CA LEU A 209 -12.03 -36.49 8.18
C LEU A 209 -13.46 -36.96 8.49
N ASP A 210 -14.47 -36.18 8.13
CA ASP A 210 -15.88 -36.57 8.21
C ASP A 210 -16.28 -37.55 7.10
N GLN A 211 -15.70 -37.44 5.89
CA GLN A 211 -15.85 -38.45 4.84
C GLN A 211 -15.24 -39.79 5.26
N LEU A 212 -14.04 -39.78 5.85
CA LEU A 212 -13.41 -41.00 6.37
C LEU A 212 -14.23 -41.64 7.51
N ARG A 213 -14.91 -40.84 8.34
CA ARG A 213 -15.85 -41.33 9.37
C ARG A 213 -17.18 -41.82 8.80
N LEU A 214 -17.63 -41.27 7.68
CA LEU A 214 -18.90 -41.65 7.02
C LEU A 214 -18.74 -42.83 6.06
N GLU A 215 -17.53 -43.04 5.50
CA GLU A 215 -17.19 -44.15 4.61
C GLU A 215 -17.07 -45.49 5.37
N GLU A 216 -16.72 -45.49 6.65
CA GLU A 216 -16.77 -46.69 7.50
C GLU A 216 -18.22 -47.16 7.82
N ILE A 217 -19.24 -46.33 7.56
CA ILE A 217 -20.63 -46.60 8.00
C ILE A 217 -21.58 -46.91 6.84
N LYS A 218 -21.20 -46.74 5.56
CA LYS A 218 -22.13 -46.91 4.42
C LYS A 218 -21.63 -47.84 3.32
N ALA A 219 -21.21 -49.04 3.70
CA ALA A 219 -21.29 -50.20 2.83
C ALA A 219 -22.73 -50.76 2.82
N SER A 220 -23.66 -50.14 2.08
CA SER A 220 -24.83 -50.81 1.45
C SER A 220 -25.82 -49.83 0.80
N VAL A 221 -26.33 -50.24 -0.38
CA VAL A 221 -27.56 -49.79 -1.10
C VAL A 221 -27.37 -48.75 -2.24
N PRO A 222 -27.96 -48.97 -3.44
CA PRO A 222 -27.54 -48.33 -4.68
C PRO A 222 -28.30 -47.05 -5.08
N VAL A 223 -27.69 -46.35 -6.03
CA VAL A 223 -28.04 -45.07 -6.64
C VAL A 223 -29.34 -45.10 -7.45
N SER A 224 -30.23 -44.11 -7.22
CA SER A 224 -31.27 -43.69 -8.17
C SER A 224 -31.69 -42.23 -7.97
N GLY A 225 -31.51 -41.42 -9.02
CA GLY A 225 -32.51 -40.52 -9.59
C GLY A 225 -33.17 -39.40 -8.75
N LYS A 226 -32.91 -38.16 -9.21
CA LYS A 226 -33.74 -36.93 -9.14
C LYS A 226 -34.08 -36.37 -7.76
N TYR A 227 -33.73 -35.10 -7.51
CA TYR A 227 -34.67 -34.04 -7.11
C TYR A 227 -33.98 -32.67 -7.23
N GLY A 228 -34.54 -31.81 -8.10
CA GLY A 228 -34.34 -30.38 -7.99
C GLY A 228 -34.87 -29.90 -6.65
N ARG A 229 -34.00 -29.33 -5.81
CA ARG A 229 -34.44 -28.55 -4.66
C ARG A 229 -34.86 -27.18 -5.16
N LYS A 230 -36.15 -26.89 -5.03
CA LYS A 230 -36.70 -25.54 -5.10
C LYS A 230 -35.87 -24.64 -4.16
N ALA A 231 -35.05 -23.78 -4.74
CA ALA A 231 -34.50 -22.64 -4.03
C ALA A 231 -35.69 -21.85 -3.49
N ALA A 232 -35.77 -21.70 -2.17
CA ALA A 232 -36.67 -20.75 -1.56
C ALA A 232 -36.47 -19.40 -2.27
N GLN A 233 -37.57 -18.79 -2.70
CA GLN A 233 -37.61 -17.44 -3.28
C GLN A 233 -37.14 -16.42 -2.23
N GLY A 234 -35.84 -16.39 -1.94
CA GLY A 234 -35.19 -15.22 -1.38
C GLY A 234 -35.21 -14.17 -2.47
N LYS A 235 -35.93 -13.07 -2.23
CA LYS A 235 -35.91 -11.86 -3.06
C LYS A 235 -34.46 -11.60 -3.48
N MET A 236 -34.19 -11.47 -4.79
CA MET A 236 -32.87 -11.08 -5.27
C MET A 236 -32.45 -9.82 -4.49
N GLU A 237 -31.40 -9.95 -3.69
CA GLU A 237 -30.80 -8.83 -3.01
C GLU A 237 -30.30 -7.86 -4.08
N PHE A 238 -30.63 -6.58 -3.90
CA PHE A 238 -30.21 -5.52 -4.80
C PHE A 238 -28.68 -5.53 -4.92
N ALA A 239 -28.16 -5.62 -6.15
CA ALA A 239 -26.72 -5.55 -6.40
C ALA A 239 -26.25 -4.12 -6.12
N GLN A 240 -25.44 -3.97 -5.06
CA GLN A 240 -24.91 -2.67 -4.69
C GLN A 240 -23.93 -2.16 -5.77
N PRO A 241 -23.89 -0.84 -6.04
CA PRO A 241 -22.97 -0.27 -7.01
C PRO A 241 -21.51 -0.59 -6.66
N ILE A 242 -20.73 -1.00 -7.66
CA ILE A 242 -19.27 -1.14 -7.55
C ILE A 242 -18.60 0.05 -8.23
N VAL A 243 -17.54 0.57 -7.61
CA VAL A 243 -16.80 1.73 -8.16
C VAL A 243 -15.95 1.33 -9.36
N PHE A 244 -15.29 0.18 -9.27
CA PHE A 244 -14.42 -0.35 -10.32
C PHE A 244 -15.02 -1.62 -10.92
N PHE A 245 -15.24 -1.61 -12.23
CA PHE A 245 -15.71 -2.80 -12.93
C PHE A 245 -14.57 -3.79 -13.11
N GLN A 246 -13.44 -3.31 -13.65
CA GLN A 246 -12.23 -4.11 -13.88
C GLN A 246 -11.09 -3.68 -12.96
N LEU A 247 -10.63 -4.58 -12.09
CA LEU A 247 -9.47 -4.31 -11.22
C LEU A 247 -8.12 -4.34 -11.96
N SER A 248 -8.10 -4.80 -13.23
CA SER A 248 -6.89 -4.75 -14.07
C SER A 248 -6.37 -3.32 -14.32
N CYS A 249 -7.21 -2.30 -14.10
CA CYS A 249 -6.80 -0.91 -14.09
C CYS A 249 -5.76 -0.63 -12.99
N LEU A 250 -5.85 -1.29 -11.83
CA LEU A 250 -4.89 -1.19 -10.73
C LEU A 250 -3.57 -1.88 -11.09
N THR A 251 -3.62 -3.02 -11.81
CA THR A 251 -2.41 -3.69 -12.33
C THR A 251 -1.65 -2.78 -13.30
N ARG A 252 -2.37 -2.10 -14.20
CA ARG A 252 -1.73 -1.12 -15.12
C ARG A 252 -1.10 0.05 -14.37
N LEU A 253 -1.78 0.56 -13.35
CA LEU A 253 -1.23 1.59 -12.48
C LEU A 253 0.02 1.10 -11.75
N ALA A 254 -0.02 -0.11 -11.20
CA ALA A 254 1.07 -0.74 -10.45
C ALA A 254 2.37 -0.86 -11.25
N THR A 255 2.25 -1.16 -12.55
CA THR A 255 3.38 -1.26 -13.48
C THR A 255 3.73 0.06 -14.18
N SER A 256 3.00 1.15 -13.90
CA SER A 256 3.23 2.44 -14.55
C SER A 256 4.38 3.24 -13.91
N SER A 257 4.84 4.27 -14.62
CA SER A 257 5.88 5.16 -14.10
C SER A 257 5.47 5.92 -12.84
N ILE A 258 4.17 6.26 -12.74
CA ILE A 258 3.56 6.87 -11.55
C ILE A 258 3.50 5.85 -10.42
N GLY A 259 3.02 4.62 -10.67
CA GLY A 259 3.04 3.55 -9.69
C GLY A 259 4.42 3.34 -9.09
N ALA A 260 5.48 3.45 -9.90
CA ALA A 260 6.85 3.26 -9.44
C ALA A 260 7.37 4.29 -8.41
N GLN A 261 6.74 5.45 -8.25
CA GLN A 261 7.11 6.46 -7.24
C GLN A 261 6.13 6.57 -6.07
N LEU A 262 4.99 5.87 -6.12
CA LEU A 262 4.03 5.87 -5.02
C LEU A 262 4.63 5.14 -3.81
N THR A 263 4.54 5.76 -2.64
CA THR A 263 5.04 5.24 -1.38
C THR A 263 3.92 4.83 -0.44
N HIS A 264 2.74 5.44 -0.57
CA HIS A 264 1.57 5.14 0.28
C HIS A 264 0.34 4.92 -0.59
N LEU A 265 -0.30 3.77 -0.42
CA LEU A 265 -1.49 3.36 -1.14
C LEU A 265 -2.59 2.95 -0.18
N THR A 266 -3.79 3.44 -0.43
CA THR A 266 -5.00 2.99 0.27
C THR A 266 -6.00 2.50 -0.76
N PHE A 267 -6.29 1.21 -0.74
CA PHE A 267 -7.34 0.59 -1.55
C PHE A 267 -8.34 -0.09 -0.61
N ARG A 268 -9.43 0.61 -0.31
CA ARG A 268 -10.52 0.07 0.52
C ARG A 268 -11.71 -0.21 -0.37
N LEU A 269 -11.80 -1.42 -0.89
CA LEU A 269 -12.81 -1.81 -1.88
C LEU A 269 -13.61 -3.01 -1.36
N PRO A 270 -14.72 -2.76 -0.64
CA PRO A 270 -15.49 -3.80 0.02
C PRO A 270 -15.90 -4.94 -0.90
N ARG A 271 -15.73 -6.19 -0.43
CA ARG A 271 -16.09 -7.43 -1.16
C ARG A 271 -15.34 -7.65 -2.48
N ARG A 272 -14.25 -6.91 -2.73
CA ARG A 272 -13.42 -7.07 -3.93
C ARG A 272 -12.09 -7.71 -3.57
N ASN A 273 -11.71 -8.76 -4.29
CA ASN A 273 -10.40 -9.39 -4.13
C ASN A 273 -9.35 -8.63 -4.96
N LEU A 274 -8.53 -7.85 -4.27
CA LEU A 274 -7.51 -7.01 -4.90
C LEU A 274 -6.18 -7.74 -5.10
N LEU A 275 -5.95 -8.84 -4.37
CA LEU A 275 -4.67 -9.54 -4.41
C LEU A 275 -4.27 -9.96 -5.84
N PRO A 276 -5.16 -10.51 -6.69
CA PRO A 276 -4.80 -10.81 -8.07
C PRO A 276 -4.30 -9.60 -8.86
N SER A 277 -4.91 -8.42 -8.68
CA SER A 277 -4.49 -7.22 -9.39
C SER A 277 -3.14 -6.68 -8.91
N LEU A 278 -2.69 -7.10 -7.72
CA LEU A 278 -1.41 -6.73 -7.11
C LEU A 278 -0.36 -7.84 -7.20
N THR A 279 -0.71 -9.04 -7.69
CA THR A 279 0.21 -10.19 -7.80
C THR A 279 0.33 -10.79 -9.20
N ASP A 280 -0.74 -10.74 -10.01
CA ASP A 280 -0.80 -11.42 -11.32
C ASP A 280 -0.27 -10.50 -12.41
N PHE A 281 1.06 -10.45 -12.49
CA PHE A 281 1.75 -9.72 -13.55
C PHE A 281 2.13 -10.67 -14.69
N ALA A 282 1.90 -10.24 -15.93
CA ALA A 282 2.26 -11.03 -17.10
C ALA A 282 3.79 -11.24 -17.13
N PRO A 283 4.27 -12.49 -17.36
CA PRO A 283 5.71 -12.79 -17.40
C PRO A 283 6.47 -12.09 -18.55
N SER A 284 5.74 -11.47 -19.49
CA SER A 284 6.26 -10.73 -20.64
C SER A 284 6.53 -9.24 -20.38
N LEU A 285 6.12 -8.69 -19.23
CA LEU A 285 6.41 -7.30 -18.88
C LEU A 285 7.84 -7.19 -18.33
N PRO A 286 8.59 -6.13 -18.70
CA PRO A 286 9.96 -5.96 -18.23
C PRO A 286 9.96 -5.88 -16.70
N LEU A 287 10.93 -6.60 -16.10
CA LEU A 287 11.47 -6.73 -14.73
C LEU A 287 11.24 -5.63 -13.66
N SER A 288 10.45 -4.60 -13.92
CA SER A 288 10.06 -3.61 -12.93
C SER A 288 9.06 -4.24 -11.97
N PRO A 289 9.38 -4.31 -10.66
CA PRO A 289 8.41 -4.76 -9.67
C PRO A 289 7.18 -3.84 -9.70
N SER A 290 6.04 -4.35 -9.23
CA SER A 290 4.87 -3.51 -8.95
C SER A 290 5.17 -2.58 -7.79
N PHE A 291 4.78 -1.31 -7.91
CA PHE A 291 4.99 -0.28 -6.88
C PHE A 291 6.34 -0.38 -6.12
N PRO A 292 7.51 -0.29 -6.81
CA PRO A 292 8.85 -0.50 -6.22
C PRO A 292 9.13 0.32 -4.96
N SER A 293 8.52 1.49 -4.85
CA SER A 293 8.76 2.44 -3.76
C SER A 293 7.72 2.33 -2.64
N LEU A 294 6.81 1.35 -2.70
CA LEU A 294 5.71 1.21 -1.76
C LEU A 294 6.22 0.90 -0.35
N LYS A 295 5.85 1.75 0.61
CA LYS A 295 6.18 1.62 2.03
C LYS A 295 4.96 1.35 2.89
N HIS A 296 3.80 1.88 2.52
CA HIS A 296 2.56 1.70 3.25
C HIS A 296 1.45 1.24 2.31
N LEU A 297 0.78 0.15 2.68
CA LEU A 297 -0.35 -0.40 1.95
C LEU A 297 -1.51 -0.65 2.91
N ASP A 298 -2.63 -0.02 2.61
CA ASP A 298 -3.89 -0.22 3.33
C ASP A 298 -4.91 -0.90 2.41
N LEU A 299 -5.26 -2.14 2.75
CA LEU A 299 -6.26 -2.95 2.05
C LEU A 299 -7.54 -3.13 2.89
N SER A 300 -7.78 -2.26 3.88
CA SER A 300 -8.90 -2.40 4.81
C SER A 300 -10.23 -2.56 4.06
N THR A 301 -11.17 -3.31 4.62
CA THR A 301 -12.49 -3.64 4.06
C THR A 301 -12.48 -4.51 2.81
N THR A 302 -11.33 -4.75 2.17
CA THR A 302 -11.27 -5.58 0.95
C THR A 302 -11.54 -7.04 1.24
N HIS A 303 -11.72 -7.83 0.19
CA HIS A 303 -11.83 -9.27 0.33
C HIS A 303 -10.46 -9.93 0.18
N VAL A 304 -10.03 -10.61 1.24
CA VAL A 304 -8.77 -11.36 1.25
C VAL A 304 -9.13 -12.84 1.29
N LEU A 305 -9.14 -13.45 0.10
CA LEU A 305 -9.45 -14.85 -0.13
C LEU A 305 -8.31 -15.43 -0.96
N ASP A 306 -7.18 -15.74 -0.33
CA ASP A 306 -6.12 -16.57 -0.91
C ASP A 306 -4.95 -16.80 0.07
N ASP A 307 -4.72 -18.06 0.43
CA ASP A 307 -3.61 -18.49 1.31
C ASP A 307 -2.24 -18.31 0.63
N ALA A 308 -2.17 -18.24 -0.70
CA ALA A 308 -0.92 -18.14 -1.44
C ALA A 308 -0.58 -16.70 -1.89
N ARG A 309 -1.59 -15.85 -2.11
CA ARG A 309 -1.35 -14.52 -2.70
C ARG A 309 -0.89 -13.47 -1.70
N LEU A 310 -1.31 -13.51 -0.44
CA LEU A 310 -0.81 -12.55 0.56
C LEU A 310 0.70 -12.72 0.78
N PRO A 311 1.24 -13.94 0.96
CA PRO A 311 2.69 -14.16 0.96
C PRO A 311 3.36 -13.70 -0.33
N LEU A 312 2.74 -13.96 -1.49
CA LEU A 312 3.27 -13.50 -2.79
C LEU A 312 3.33 -11.97 -2.87
N LEU A 313 2.30 -11.27 -2.41
CA LEU A 313 2.25 -9.80 -2.34
C LEU A 313 3.44 -9.27 -1.54
N LEU A 314 3.68 -9.82 -0.34
CA LEU A 314 4.80 -9.42 0.50
C LEU A 314 6.16 -9.69 -0.17
N LYS A 315 6.30 -10.82 -0.89
CA LYS A 315 7.53 -11.12 -1.65
C LYS A 315 7.77 -10.14 -2.80
N LEU A 316 6.71 -9.67 -3.45
CA LEU A 316 6.78 -8.76 -4.59
C LEU A 316 7.05 -7.30 -4.17
N HIS A 317 6.75 -6.93 -2.93
CA HIS A 317 6.92 -5.57 -2.40
C HIS A 317 7.92 -5.56 -1.21
N PRO A 318 9.22 -5.81 -1.46
CA PRO A 318 10.23 -5.94 -0.40
C PRO A 318 10.53 -4.62 0.33
N THR A 319 10.07 -3.49 -0.19
CA THR A 319 10.17 -2.16 0.41
C THR A 319 9.01 -1.82 1.36
N LEU A 320 7.99 -2.69 1.44
CA LEU A 320 6.82 -2.47 2.28
C LEU A 320 7.21 -2.50 3.76
N GLU A 321 6.92 -1.41 4.45
CA GLU A 321 7.19 -1.21 5.88
C GLU A 321 5.91 -1.39 6.71
N MET A 322 4.74 -1.04 6.17
CA MET A 322 3.47 -1.01 6.90
C MET A 322 2.35 -1.63 6.08
N LEU A 323 1.57 -2.54 6.67
CA LEU A 323 0.40 -3.18 6.07
C LEU A 323 -0.82 -3.03 6.97
N VAL A 324 -1.97 -2.63 6.42
CA VAL A 324 -3.26 -2.59 7.13
C VAL A 324 -4.27 -3.50 6.45
N LEU A 325 -4.86 -4.42 7.22
CA LEU A 325 -5.85 -5.42 6.79
C LEU A 325 -7.13 -5.35 7.65
N ASP A 326 -7.51 -4.15 8.11
CA ASP A 326 -8.67 -3.99 8.97
C ASP A 326 -9.95 -4.39 8.26
N ARG A 327 -10.83 -5.10 8.96
CA ARG A 327 -12.14 -5.54 8.45
C ARG A 327 -12.10 -6.22 7.08
N CYS A 328 -10.97 -6.84 6.74
CA CYS A 328 -10.88 -7.62 5.52
C CYS A 328 -11.78 -8.84 5.62
N SER A 329 -12.81 -8.89 4.76
CA SER A 329 -13.66 -10.09 4.64
C SER A 329 -12.83 -11.27 4.16
N GLY A 330 -13.12 -12.46 4.68
CA GLY A 330 -12.37 -13.69 4.38
C GLY A 330 -11.35 -14.07 5.46
N LEU A 331 -10.69 -13.16 6.16
CA LEU A 331 -9.66 -13.57 7.14
C LEU A 331 -10.24 -14.33 8.35
N ILE A 332 -10.88 -13.62 9.28
CA ILE A 332 -11.51 -14.23 10.45
C ILE A 332 -12.93 -13.66 10.50
N SER A 333 -13.91 -14.56 10.42
CA SER A 333 -15.32 -14.17 10.53
C SER A 333 -15.67 -13.89 11.99
N LYS A 334 -16.77 -13.15 12.20
CA LYS A 334 -17.23 -12.79 13.54
C LYS A 334 -17.60 -14.03 14.37
N GLU A 335 -18.06 -15.08 13.72
CA GLU A 335 -18.42 -16.35 14.35
C GLU A 335 -17.20 -17.19 14.73
N ALA A 336 -16.09 -17.06 13.98
CA ALA A 336 -14.89 -17.86 14.15
C ALA A 336 -13.86 -17.24 15.12
N VAL A 337 -14.14 -16.07 15.72
CA VAL A 337 -13.18 -15.29 16.52
C VAL A 337 -12.51 -16.09 17.64
N GLU A 338 -13.27 -17.00 18.27
CA GLU A 338 -12.80 -17.85 19.38
C GLU A 338 -12.41 -19.26 18.91
N GLU A 339 -12.61 -19.59 17.64
CA GLU A 339 -12.31 -20.91 17.11
C GLU A 339 -10.80 -21.12 16.96
N PRO A 340 -10.31 -22.38 17.09
CA PRO A 340 -8.91 -22.71 16.83
C PRO A 340 -8.41 -22.27 15.45
N THR A 341 -9.32 -22.20 14.47
CA THR A 341 -9.09 -21.75 13.10
C THR A 341 -8.61 -20.29 13.06
N ALA A 342 -9.20 -19.38 13.85
CA ALA A 342 -8.76 -17.98 13.95
C ALA A 342 -7.34 -17.85 14.50
N PHE A 343 -7.00 -18.60 15.55
CA PHE A 343 -5.65 -18.61 16.10
C PHE A 343 -4.63 -19.20 15.11
N ALA A 344 -5.01 -20.25 14.37
CA ALA A 344 -4.17 -20.81 13.32
C ALA A 344 -3.92 -19.80 12.18
N THR A 345 -4.95 -19.05 11.76
CA THR A 345 -4.83 -17.96 10.80
C THR A 345 -3.85 -16.88 11.27
N LEU A 346 -3.95 -16.46 12.53
CA LEU A 346 -3.05 -15.44 13.09
C LEU A 346 -1.62 -15.93 13.18
N ARG A 347 -1.41 -17.18 13.59
CA ARG A 347 -0.10 -17.83 13.59
C ARG A 347 0.47 -17.92 12.17
N TRP A 348 -0.36 -18.27 11.19
CA TRP A 348 0.04 -18.27 9.78
C TRP A 348 0.41 -16.87 9.28
N LEU A 349 -0.39 -15.84 9.59
CA LEU A 349 -0.07 -14.45 9.24
C LEU A 349 1.28 -14.00 9.85
N GLY A 350 1.53 -14.35 11.11
CA GLY A 350 2.83 -14.13 11.76
C GLY A 350 3.98 -14.75 10.96
N LYS A 351 3.83 -16.02 10.56
CA LYS A 351 4.81 -16.72 9.70
C LYS A 351 5.00 -16.02 8.35
N CYS A 352 3.93 -15.53 7.73
CA CYS A 352 4.01 -14.82 6.46
C CYS A 352 4.78 -13.50 6.56
N CYS A 353 4.52 -12.72 7.61
CA CYS A 353 5.17 -11.43 7.84
C CYS A 353 6.68 -11.55 8.14
N ALA A 354 7.07 -12.53 8.95
CA ALA A 354 8.47 -12.80 9.27
C ALA A 354 9.22 -13.54 8.14
N GLY A 355 8.55 -14.48 7.47
CA GLY A 355 9.16 -15.43 6.53
C GLY A 355 9.38 -14.94 5.11
N VAL A 356 9.08 -13.68 4.80
CA VAL A 356 9.21 -13.13 3.44
C VAL A 356 10.63 -13.32 2.90
N GLY A 357 11.63 -12.99 3.72
CA GLY A 357 13.05 -13.11 3.36
C GLY A 357 13.46 -14.56 3.07
N LEU A 358 13.12 -15.47 3.98
CA LEU A 358 13.40 -16.89 3.83
C LEU A 358 12.74 -17.48 2.58
N ALA A 359 11.45 -17.18 2.36
CA ALA A 359 10.72 -17.63 1.19
C ALA A 359 11.34 -17.13 -0.13
N ARG A 360 11.81 -15.88 -0.16
CA ARG A 360 12.55 -15.33 -1.31
C ARG A 360 13.87 -16.06 -1.54
N ALA A 361 14.65 -16.31 -0.49
CA ALA A 361 15.90 -17.07 -0.60
C ALA A 361 15.65 -18.50 -1.15
N ASP A 362 14.60 -19.18 -0.68
CA ASP A 362 14.22 -20.51 -1.17
C ASP A 362 13.73 -20.50 -2.62
N ASP A 363 13.04 -19.44 -3.05
CA ASP A 363 12.67 -19.24 -4.46
C ASP A 363 13.94 -19.10 -5.34
N ILE A 364 14.96 -18.37 -4.89
CA ILE A 364 16.25 -18.23 -5.59
C ILE A 364 16.96 -19.59 -5.70
N VAL A 365 17.11 -20.31 -4.59
CA VAL A 365 17.78 -21.62 -4.58
C VAL A 365 17.05 -22.61 -5.50
N ARG A 366 15.71 -22.67 -5.44
CA ARG A 366 14.90 -23.54 -6.31
C ARG A 366 14.99 -23.13 -7.78
N ALA A 367 15.03 -21.84 -8.09
CA ALA A 367 15.19 -21.36 -9.46
C ALA A 367 16.57 -21.73 -10.02
N TRP A 368 17.63 -21.52 -9.24
CA TRP A 368 18.99 -21.87 -9.65
C TRP A 368 19.18 -23.37 -9.85
N ARG A 369 18.67 -24.20 -8.93
CA ARG A 369 18.76 -25.67 -9.06
C ARG A 369 18.10 -26.20 -10.33
N ARG A 370 16.99 -25.60 -10.77
CA ARG A 370 16.35 -25.94 -12.05
C ARG A 370 17.27 -25.63 -13.23
N ILE A 371 17.79 -24.41 -13.29
CA ILE A 371 18.73 -23.98 -14.35
C ILE A 371 19.99 -24.84 -14.34
N SER A 372 20.55 -25.13 -13.16
CA SER A 372 21.79 -25.89 -13.03
C SER A 372 21.62 -27.36 -13.42
N LYS A 373 20.46 -27.97 -13.16
CA LYS A 373 20.14 -29.35 -13.56
C LYS A 373 20.04 -29.51 -15.09
N GLU A 374 19.61 -28.48 -15.79
CA GLU A 374 19.52 -28.47 -17.26
C GLU A 374 20.89 -28.33 -17.95
N ARG A 375 21.95 -28.00 -17.19
CA ARG A 375 23.30 -27.92 -17.74
C ARG A 375 23.95 -29.32 -17.85
N PRO A 376 24.60 -29.65 -18.98
CA PRO A 376 25.37 -30.89 -19.11
C PRO A 376 26.38 -31.07 -17.96
N ALA A 377 26.55 -32.31 -17.49
CA ALA A 377 27.57 -32.64 -16.47
C ALA A 377 28.98 -32.28 -16.98
N ASP A 378 29.21 -32.48 -18.28
CA ASP A 378 30.45 -32.21 -19.00
C ASP A 378 30.47 -30.84 -19.69
N ALA A 379 29.64 -29.89 -19.23
CA ALA A 379 29.65 -28.54 -19.80
C ALA A 379 31.08 -27.97 -19.72
N PRO A 380 31.70 -27.62 -20.87
CA PRO A 380 33.08 -27.18 -20.89
C PRO A 380 33.22 -25.93 -20.02
N ASN A 381 34.39 -25.78 -19.40
CA ASN A 381 34.71 -24.56 -18.71
C ASN A 381 34.48 -23.37 -19.66
N ILE A 382 33.88 -22.32 -19.14
CA ILE A 382 33.43 -21.19 -19.95
C ILE A 382 34.60 -20.19 -20.03
N PRO A 383 34.88 -19.57 -21.19
CA PRO A 383 35.83 -18.47 -21.24
C PRO A 383 35.37 -17.37 -20.27
N ALA A 384 36.27 -16.95 -19.36
CA ALA A 384 35.99 -15.86 -18.44
C ALA A 384 35.62 -14.60 -19.24
N SER A 385 34.55 -13.92 -18.86
CA SER A 385 34.21 -12.62 -19.45
C SER A 385 35.37 -11.65 -19.25
N ALA A 386 35.84 -11.00 -20.32
CA ALA A 386 37.10 -10.26 -20.43
C ALA A 386 37.15 -8.91 -19.67
N ALA A 387 36.44 -8.77 -18.55
CA ALA A 387 36.22 -7.49 -17.89
C ALA A 387 37.14 -7.19 -16.69
N VAL A 388 38.01 -8.12 -16.27
CA VAL A 388 38.86 -7.90 -15.07
C VAL A 388 40.28 -8.42 -15.27
N ALA A 389 41.12 -7.65 -15.95
CA ALA A 389 42.57 -7.81 -15.88
C ALA A 389 43.24 -6.46 -15.59
N PRO A 390 43.89 -6.28 -14.42
CA PRO A 390 44.89 -5.23 -14.27
C PRO A 390 46.12 -5.64 -15.08
N SER A 391 46.64 -4.68 -15.82
CA SER A 391 47.76 -4.77 -16.76
C SER A 391 48.90 -5.72 -16.35
N GLY A 392 49.20 -6.67 -17.24
CA GLY A 392 50.52 -7.31 -17.33
C GLY A 392 50.63 -8.74 -16.82
N ALA A 393 49.98 -9.71 -17.48
CA ALA A 393 50.43 -11.10 -17.50
C ALA A 393 49.78 -11.85 -18.69
N THR A 394 50.51 -12.84 -19.21
CA THR A 394 50.29 -13.62 -20.43
C THR A 394 48.92 -14.27 -20.56
N ASN A 395 48.42 -14.34 -21.81
CA ASN A 395 47.20 -15.01 -22.26
C ASN A 395 47.20 -16.52 -21.98
N ASP A 396 46.90 -16.93 -20.76
CA ASP A 396 46.25 -18.22 -20.49
C ASP A 396 44.75 -17.93 -20.30
N GLU A 397 43.91 -18.35 -21.24
CA GLU A 397 42.45 -18.34 -21.08
C GLU A 397 42.08 -19.19 -19.86
N LYS A 398 41.97 -18.57 -18.68
CA LYS A 398 41.48 -19.23 -17.46
C LYS A 398 40.02 -19.58 -17.64
N LEU A 399 39.82 -20.77 -18.17
CA LEU A 399 38.59 -21.53 -18.22
C LEU A 399 37.92 -21.59 -16.82
N VAL A 400 36.70 -21.04 -16.70
CA VAL A 400 35.97 -20.94 -15.43
C VAL A 400 34.94 -22.07 -15.31
N PRO A 401 34.92 -22.79 -14.17
CA PRO A 401 33.96 -23.88 -13.95
C PRO A 401 32.54 -23.35 -13.72
N PRO A 402 31.51 -24.03 -14.25
CA PRO A 402 30.13 -23.59 -14.12
C PRO A 402 29.64 -23.69 -12.67
N VAL A 403 28.83 -22.72 -12.24
CA VAL A 403 28.22 -22.73 -10.90
C VAL A 403 27.18 -23.86 -10.81
N ARG A 404 27.31 -24.71 -9.78
CA ARG A 404 26.49 -25.91 -9.52
C ARG A 404 25.64 -25.81 -8.26
N ASP A 405 26.07 -25.12 -7.20
CA ASP A 405 25.20 -24.76 -6.06
C ASP A 405 25.24 -23.28 -5.76
N ILE A 406 24.17 -22.85 -5.09
CA ILE A 406 24.11 -21.56 -4.45
C ILE A 406 23.59 -21.72 -3.01
N LEU A 407 24.25 -21.07 -2.07
CA LEU A 407 23.71 -20.74 -0.75
C LEU A 407 23.21 -19.29 -0.80
N VAL A 408 22.09 -18.99 -0.15
CA VAL A 408 21.51 -17.65 -0.20
C VAL A 408 21.23 -17.18 1.21
N LEU A 409 21.81 -16.04 1.58
CA LEU A 409 21.46 -15.35 2.82
C LEU A 409 20.08 -14.68 2.62
N PRO A 410 19.08 -14.99 3.47
CA PRO A 410 17.78 -14.37 3.35
C PRO A 410 17.87 -12.86 3.66
N PRO A 411 17.18 -11.99 2.91
CA PRO A 411 17.12 -10.58 3.24
C PRO A 411 16.23 -10.39 4.48
N PRO A 412 16.52 -9.41 5.36
CA PRO A 412 15.62 -9.10 6.45
C PRO A 412 14.27 -8.61 5.90
N SER A 413 13.17 -8.94 6.59
CA SER A 413 11.87 -8.37 6.29
C SER A 413 11.90 -6.87 6.60
N ARG A 414 11.39 -6.02 5.71
CA ARG A 414 11.25 -4.58 5.98
C ARG A 414 9.93 -4.23 6.66
N LEU A 415 8.98 -5.17 6.69
CA LEU A 415 7.67 -4.97 7.29
C LEU A 415 7.81 -4.80 8.80
N ARG A 416 7.53 -3.59 9.31
CA ARG A 416 7.63 -3.18 10.71
C ARG A 416 6.29 -3.24 11.43
N SER A 417 5.18 -3.11 10.71
CA SER A 417 3.86 -3.16 11.35
C SER A 417 2.79 -3.81 10.49
N LEU A 418 1.91 -4.53 11.19
CA LEU A 418 0.65 -5.03 10.68
C LEU A 418 -0.52 -4.50 11.53
N GLY A 419 -1.40 -3.73 10.90
CA GLY A 419 -2.73 -3.40 11.42
C GLY A 419 -3.74 -4.47 11.03
N LEU A 420 -4.43 -5.05 12.01
CA LEU A 420 -5.40 -6.14 11.81
C LEU A 420 -6.59 -6.00 12.78
N GLY A 421 -7.31 -4.91 12.67
CA GLY A 421 -8.56 -4.71 13.37
C GLY A 421 -9.75 -5.28 12.60
N LEU A 422 -10.07 -6.55 12.82
CA LEU A 422 -11.16 -7.22 12.10
C LEU A 422 -12.55 -6.91 12.68
N HIS A 423 -12.65 -6.65 13.97
CA HIS A 423 -13.93 -6.52 14.69
C HIS A 423 -13.89 -5.38 15.71
N ASP A 424 -15.04 -4.72 15.93
CA ASP A 424 -15.17 -3.52 16.78
C ASP A 424 -14.93 -3.77 18.27
N SER A 425 -15.23 -4.97 18.73
CA SER A 425 -15.17 -5.34 20.14
C SER A 425 -14.68 -6.76 20.27
N LEU A 426 -13.37 -6.90 20.44
CA LEU A 426 -12.78 -8.15 20.90
C LEU A 426 -12.62 -8.08 22.42
N ALA A 427 -13.01 -9.15 23.11
CA ALA A 427 -12.77 -9.24 24.54
C ALA A 427 -11.25 -9.15 24.81
N PRO A 428 -10.79 -8.50 25.90
CA PRO A 428 -9.35 -8.30 26.14
C PRO A 428 -8.53 -9.60 26.15
N HIS A 429 -9.13 -10.71 26.60
CA HIS A 429 -8.48 -12.02 26.59
C HIS A 429 -8.30 -12.57 25.17
N LEU A 430 -9.23 -12.29 24.24
CA LEU A 430 -9.11 -12.64 22.83
C LEU A 430 -8.05 -11.80 22.15
N VAL A 431 -8.01 -10.49 22.42
CA VAL A 431 -6.93 -9.60 21.92
C VAL A 431 -5.56 -10.14 22.33
N LYS A 432 -5.41 -10.54 23.60
CA LYS A 432 -4.19 -11.18 24.11
C LYS A 432 -3.90 -12.52 23.41
N GLY A 433 -4.89 -13.40 23.27
CA GLY A 433 -4.71 -14.69 22.60
C GLY A 433 -4.35 -14.54 21.12
N TRP A 434 -4.98 -13.59 20.42
CA TRP A 434 -4.69 -13.24 19.04
C TRP A 434 -3.27 -12.72 18.88
N THR A 435 -2.86 -11.79 19.75
CA THR A 435 -1.49 -11.26 19.80
C THR A 435 -0.48 -12.39 20.02
N ASN A 436 -0.71 -13.26 21.00
CA ASN A 436 0.19 -14.37 21.31
C ASN A 436 0.31 -15.35 20.13
N SER A 437 -0.81 -15.68 19.47
CA SER A 437 -0.80 -16.62 18.35
C SER A 437 -0.06 -16.05 17.13
N PHE A 438 -0.27 -14.76 16.85
CA PHE A 438 0.51 -14.05 15.83
C PHE A 438 2.01 -14.06 16.18
N SER A 439 2.36 -13.66 17.41
CA SER A 439 3.75 -13.63 17.88
C SER A 439 4.43 -14.99 17.80
N GLU A 440 3.76 -16.08 18.20
CA GLU A 440 4.30 -17.44 18.11
C GLU A 440 4.66 -17.81 16.66
N GLY A 441 3.78 -17.48 15.71
CA GLY A 441 4.04 -17.71 14.29
C GLY A 441 5.17 -16.85 13.73
N TYR A 442 5.21 -15.59 14.15
CA TYR A 442 6.25 -14.64 13.77
C TYR A 442 7.62 -15.09 14.28
N GLU A 443 7.74 -15.41 15.57
CA GLU A 443 8.96 -15.90 16.22
C GLU A 443 9.45 -17.24 15.66
N ASP A 444 8.56 -18.22 15.42
CA ASP A 444 8.91 -19.51 14.77
C ASP A 444 9.63 -19.27 13.43
N MET A 445 9.14 -18.32 12.63
CA MET A 445 9.70 -18.06 11.32
C MET A 445 10.97 -17.18 11.35
N LEU A 446 11.09 -16.30 12.34
CA LEU A 446 12.34 -15.59 12.60
C LEU A 446 13.44 -16.56 13.01
N GLY A 447 13.15 -17.51 13.91
CA GLY A 447 14.07 -18.58 14.30
C GLY A 447 14.59 -19.35 13.08
N LYS A 448 13.68 -19.77 12.19
CA LYS A 448 14.06 -20.44 10.92
C LYS A 448 14.93 -19.57 10.00
N THR A 449 14.75 -18.25 10.04
CA THR A 449 15.56 -17.31 9.26
C THR A 449 16.96 -17.19 9.84
N VAL A 450 17.09 -17.14 11.17
CA VAL A 450 18.37 -17.19 11.90
C VAL A 450 19.08 -18.51 11.64
N ASP A 451 18.39 -19.64 11.83
CA ASP A 451 18.93 -20.99 11.55
C ASP A 451 19.45 -21.09 10.11
N ARG A 452 18.76 -20.46 9.13
CA ARG A 452 19.22 -20.44 7.75
C ARG A 452 20.50 -19.64 7.59
N ALA A 453 20.63 -18.48 8.25
CA ALA A 453 21.85 -17.69 8.20
C ALA A 453 23.05 -18.44 8.81
N GLU A 454 22.82 -19.13 9.93
CA GLU A 454 23.81 -20.01 10.57
C GLU A 454 24.18 -21.20 9.68
N ASP A 455 23.21 -21.91 9.09
CA ASP A 455 23.49 -23.01 8.16
C ASP A 455 24.31 -22.54 6.95
N VAL A 456 24.01 -21.36 6.40
CA VAL A 456 24.80 -20.80 5.28
C VAL A 456 26.25 -20.56 5.70
N LYS A 457 26.47 -19.95 6.88
CA LYS A 457 27.81 -19.74 7.44
C LYS A 457 28.53 -21.07 7.66
N ASP A 458 27.92 -22.01 8.37
CA ASP A 458 28.54 -23.29 8.73
C ASP A 458 28.81 -24.18 7.51
N ARG A 459 27.91 -24.18 6.52
CA ARG A 459 28.13 -24.90 5.26
C ARG A 459 29.27 -24.28 4.46
N TRP A 460 29.35 -22.96 4.42
CA TRP A 460 30.43 -22.27 3.74
C TRP A 460 31.79 -22.58 4.39
N GLU A 461 31.89 -22.50 5.72
CA GLU A 461 33.10 -22.86 6.46
C GLU A 461 33.49 -24.33 6.29
N ARG A 462 32.51 -25.25 6.22
CA ARG A 462 32.77 -26.66 5.92
C ARG A 462 33.29 -26.84 4.50
N TRP A 463 32.75 -26.12 3.52
CA TRP A 463 33.25 -26.15 2.16
C TRP A 463 34.66 -25.57 2.05
N ALA A 464 35.02 -24.58 2.87
CA ALA A 464 36.37 -24.02 2.95
C ALA A 464 37.39 -24.98 3.58
N ARG A 465 36.95 -25.80 4.52
CA ARG A 465 37.81 -26.81 5.17
C ARG A 465 37.98 -28.10 4.36
N THR A 466 37.03 -28.42 3.48
CA THR A 466 37.08 -29.65 2.68
C THR A 466 37.89 -29.40 1.40
N ASN A 467 39.13 -29.90 1.35
CA ASN A 467 40.06 -29.76 0.22
C ASN A 467 39.34 -29.87 -1.15
N GLY A 468 39.48 -28.84 -1.99
CA GLY A 468 39.09 -28.85 -3.40
C GLY A 468 37.70 -28.31 -3.75
N ARG A 469 36.67 -28.42 -2.90
CA ARG A 469 35.27 -28.12 -3.34
C ARG A 469 34.98 -26.64 -3.58
N LEU A 470 35.59 -25.75 -2.78
CA LEU A 470 35.52 -24.31 -3.07
C LEU A 470 36.50 -23.93 -4.17
N GLU A 471 37.70 -24.51 -4.18
CA GLU A 471 38.75 -24.25 -5.18
C GLU A 471 38.29 -24.62 -6.60
N GLU A 472 37.44 -25.64 -6.74
CA GLU A 472 36.71 -26.02 -7.95
C GLU A 472 35.78 -24.91 -8.48
N GLY A 473 35.54 -23.83 -7.74
CA GLY A 473 34.78 -22.68 -8.22
C GLY A 473 33.32 -22.97 -8.60
N THR A 474 32.75 -24.12 -8.21
CA THR A 474 31.38 -24.53 -8.58
C THR A 474 30.31 -24.07 -7.60
N ARG A 475 30.68 -23.43 -6.48
CA ARG A 475 29.75 -23.06 -5.40
C ARG A 475 29.80 -21.56 -5.15
N ARG A 476 28.64 -20.96 -4.87
CA ARG A 476 28.51 -19.51 -4.61
C ARG A 476 27.63 -19.24 -3.40
N VAL A 477 27.86 -18.09 -2.76
CA VAL A 477 26.89 -17.48 -1.83
C VAL A 477 26.31 -16.27 -2.54
N GLY A 478 24.99 -16.14 -2.53
CA GLY A 478 24.27 -14.95 -3.00
C GLY A 478 23.69 -14.18 -1.82
N ILE A 479 23.75 -12.85 -1.91
CA ILE A 479 23.06 -11.94 -1.00
C ILE A 479 22.18 -10.98 -1.80
N PHE A 480 21.01 -10.63 -1.28
CA PHE A 480 20.14 -9.67 -1.95
C PHE A 480 20.75 -8.26 -1.88
N ARG A 481 20.71 -7.51 -2.98
CA ARG A 481 21.26 -6.15 -3.06
C ARG A 481 20.69 -5.24 -1.98
N GLU A 482 19.42 -5.37 -1.66
CA GLU A 482 18.74 -4.56 -0.63
C GLU A 482 19.07 -4.93 0.82
N ALA A 483 19.79 -6.03 1.05
CA ALA A 483 20.19 -6.50 2.37
C ALA A 483 21.56 -5.95 2.82
N VAL A 484 22.26 -5.23 1.95
CA VAL A 484 23.59 -4.63 2.22
C VAL A 484 23.57 -3.13 1.99
N SER A 485 24.47 -2.39 2.66
CA SER A 485 24.59 -0.94 2.51
C SER A 485 25.19 -0.58 1.14
N GLU A 486 24.88 0.62 0.64
CA GLU A 486 25.49 1.09 -0.61
C GLU A 486 27.01 1.18 -0.53
N ASP A 487 27.58 1.56 0.61
CA ASP A 487 29.03 1.59 0.83
C ASP A 487 29.65 0.21 0.68
N TRP A 488 28.97 -0.83 1.19
CA TRP A 488 29.41 -2.21 1.01
C TRP A 488 29.35 -2.61 -0.47
N ILE A 489 28.30 -2.23 -1.19
CA ILE A 489 28.19 -2.50 -2.64
C ILE A 489 29.31 -1.76 -3.40
N LYS A 490 29.58 -0.50 -3.10
CA LYS A 490 30.66 0.28 -3.72
C LYS A 490 32.04 -0.32 -3.45
N GLN A 491 32.26 -0.84 -2.25
CA GLN A 491 33.52 -1.47 -1.86
C GLN A 491 33.79 -2.77 -2.64
N TYR A 492 32.78 -3.64 -2.79
CA TYR A 492 32.95 -4.99 -3.34
C TYR A 492 32.50 -5.15 -4.80
N PHE A 493 31.66 -4.24 -5.30
CA PHE A 493 31.16 -4.19 -6.67
C PHE A 493 31.28 -2.78 -7.28
N PRO A 494 32.48 -2.15 -7.29
CA PRO A 494 32.67 -0.81 -7.83
C PRO A 494 32.28 -0.69 -9.30
N GLN A 495 32.32 -1.79 -10.06
CA GLN A 495 31.93 -1.83 -11.48
C GLN A 495 30.47 -1.45 -11.74
N LEU A 496 29.59 -1.59 -10.73
CA LEU A 496 28.19 -1.18 -10.80
C LEU A 496 28.00 0.33 -10.80
N PHE A 497 29.04 1.09 -10.45
CA PHE A 497 29.01 2.55 -10.39
C PHE A 497 29.86 3.15 -11.51
N ASP A 498 29.52 4.37 -11.93
CA ASP A 498 30.35 5.20 -12.79
C ASP A 498 31.39 6.01 -11.97
N GLU A 499 32.20 6.81 -12.65
CA GLU A 499 33.25 7.64 -12.03
C GLU A 499 32.68 8.70 -11.07
N ASP A 500 31.42 9.09 -11.27
CA ASP A 500 30.68 10.03 -10.42
C ASP A 500 30.00 9.32 -9.22
N GLY A 501 30.16 7.99 -9.10
CA GLY A 501 29.59 7.18 -8.03
C GLY A 501 28.08 6.94 -8.17
N VAL A 502 27.52 7.21 -9.36
CA VAL A 502 26.12 6.93 -9.70
C VAL A 502 26.03 5.50 -10.22
N GLU A 503 25.00 4.77 -9.79
CA GLU A 503 24.80 3.40 -10.27
C GLU A 503 24.49 3.42 -11.77
N LYS A 504 25.25 2.64 -12.54
CA LYS A 504 25.04 2.49 -13.99
C LYS A 504 23.68 1.86 -14.24
N HIS A 505 22.67 2.67 -14.53
CA HIS A 505 21.38 2.17 -14.98
C HIS A 505 21.53 1.63 -16.41
N ALA A 506 21.12 0.38 -16.62
CA ALA A 506 21.19 -0.23 -17.94
C ALA A 506 20.32 0.54 -18.92
N THR A 507 20.95 1.30 -19.80
CA THR A 507 20.31 1.86 -20.99
C THR A 507 19.98 0.70 -21.94
N HIS A 508 18.89 0.83 -22.70
CA HIS A 508 18.27 -0.23 -23.52
C HIS A 508 19.15 -0.85 -24.63
N GLY A 509 20.46 -0.61 -24.66
CA GLY A 509 21.42 -1.23 -25.59
C GLY A 509 22.66 -1.87 -24.95
N GLY A 510 22.81 -1.89 -23.61
CA GLY A 510 24.05 -2.31 -22.93
C GLY A 510 23.86 -3.25 -21.72
N THR A 511 22.70 -3.89 -21.57
CA THR A 511 22.38 -4.78 -20.43
C THR A 511 23.31 -5.98 -20.30
N ASP A 512 23.89 -6.46 -21.40
CA ASP A 512 24.72 -7.67 -21.39
C ASP A 512 26.10 -7.41 -20.73
N ASP A 513 26.73 -6.26 -20.97
CA ASP A 513 28.07 -5.97 -20.41
C ASP A 513 28.07 -5.86 -18.87
N LEU A 514 27.06 -5.18 -18.30
CA LEU A 514 26.90 -5.08 -16.84
C LEU A 514 26.52 -6.44 -16.22
N ALA A 515 25.63 -7.20 -16.88
CA ALA A 515 25.22 -8.51 -16.42
C ALA A 515 26.33 -9.57 -16.52
N LEU A 516 27.38 -9.36 -17.32
CA LEU A 516 28.55 -10.24 -17.45
C LEU A 516 29.68 -9.90 -16.46
N SER A 517 29.51 -8.88 -15.61
CA SER A 517 30.53 -8.36 -14.70
C SER A 517 30.37 -8.77 -13.22
N LEU A 518 29.28 -9.44 -12.84
CA LEU A 518 29.02 -9.84 -11.45
C LEU A 518 29.70 -11.17 -11.08
N ASP A 519 29.70 -12.13 -12.00
CA ASP A 519 30.31 -13.44 -11.83
C ASP A 519 30.93 -13.91 -13.16
N PRO A 520 32.02 -14.70 -13.14
CA PRO A 520 32.64 -15.14 -14.37
C PRO A 520 31.84 -16.21 -15.11
N ASP A 521 30.85 -16.87 -14.46
CA ASP A 521 29.84 -17.67 -15.13
C ASP A 521 28.74 -16.73 -15.69
N PRO A 522 28.66 -16.51 -17.01
CA PRO A 522 27.79 -15.49 -17.61
C PRO A 522 26.29 -15.77 -17.36
N LEU A 523 25.92 -17.04 -17.31
CA LEU A 523 24.54 -17.46 -17.04
C LEU A 523 24.18 -17.24 -15.56
N PHE A 524 25.11 -17.53 -14.64
CA PHE A 524 24.91 -17.23 -13.22
C PHE A 524 24.90 -15.72 -12.95
N SER A 525 25.78 -14.98 -13.63
CA SER A 525 25.86 -13.53 -13.55
C SER A 525 24.55 -12.87 -14.03
N ARG A 526 24.02 -13.30 -15.19
CA ARG A 526 22.69 -12.89 -15.68
C ARG A 526 21.57 -13.29 -14.72
N PHE A 527 21.63 -14.49 -14.13
CA PHE A 527 20.67 -14.94 -13.13
C PHE A 527 20.65 -14.02 -11.90
N CYS A 528 21.84 -13.65 -11.40
CA CYS A 528 22.01 -12.75 -10.26
C CYS A 528 21.51 -11.34 -10.58
N TYR A 529 21.94 -10.76 -11.70
CA TYR A 529 21.53 -9.44 -12.15
C TYR A 529 20.00 -9.32 -12.27
N THR A 530 19.37 -10.27 -12.95
CA THR A 530 17.91 -10.30 -13.17
C THR A 530 17.13 -10.36 -11.85
N ARG A 531 17.72 -10.93 -10.79
CA ARG A 531 17.08 -11.12 -9.48
C ARG A 531 17.58 -10.15 -8.41
N ARG A 532 18.40 -9.16 -8.78
CA ARG A 532 19.05 -8.22 -7.85
C ARG A 532 19.82 -8.93 -6.73
N LEU A 533 20.48 -10.03 -7.09
CA LEU A 533 21.36 -10.78 -6.21
C LEU A 533 22.82 -10.36 -6.48
N LEU A 534 23.59 -10.23 -5.42
CA LEU A 534 25.03 -10.01 -5.47
C LEU A 534 25.74 -11.32 -5.11
N PRO A 535 26.48 -11.94 -6.02
CA PRO A 535 27.27 -13.13 -5.72
C PRO A 535 28.51 -12.70 -4.91
N LEU A 536 28.70 -13.24 -3.71
CA LEU A 536 29.81 -12.81 -2.86
C LEU A 536 31.16 -12.99 -3.58
N PRO A 537 32.08 -12.00 -3.48
CA PRO A 537 33.33 -12.01 -4.24
C PRO A 537 34.13 -13.29 -3.96
N TYR A 538 34.16 -14.19 -4.94
CA TYR A 538 34.92 -15.44 -4.86
C TYR A 538 36.40 -15.23 -5.24
N PHE A 539 36.73 -14.10 -5.88
CA PHE A 539 38.01 -13.86 -6.55
C PHE A 539 39.23 -13.69 -5.64
N TYR A 540 39.05 -13.63 -4.32
CA TYR A 540 40.13 -13.43 -3.35
C TYR A 540 40.36 -14.66 -2.48
N SER A 541 40.50 -15.86 -3.05
CA SER A 541 40.75 -17.10 -2.28
C SER A 541 39.60 -17.52 -1.32
N PRO A 542 39.34 -18.84 -1.14
CA PRO A 542 38.41 -19.32 -0.12
C PRO A 542 38.69 -18.78 1.29
N SER A 543 39.96 -18.47 1.59
CA SER A 543 40.38 -17.92 2.88
C SER A 543 39.92 -16.48 3.13
N ALA A 544 39.76 -15.62 2.12
CA ALA A 544 39.29 -14.23 2.33
C ALA A 544 37.77 -14.09 2.24
N SER A 545 37.08 -14.99 1.54
CA SER A 545 35.60 -14.96 1.43
C SER A 545 34.89 -15.53 2.66
N THR A 546 35.51 -16.46 3.38
CA THR A 546 34.97 -17.05 4.61
C THR A 546 34.67 -16.03 5.72
N PRO A 547 35.59 -15.14 6.13
CA PRO A 547 35.29 -14.12 7.14
C PRO A 547 34.20 -13.14 6.69
N LEU A 548 34.10 -12.87 5.39
CA LEU A 548 33.04 -12.02 4.83
C LEU A 548 31.65 -12.67 4.93
N VAL A 549 31.53 -13.96 4.59
CA VAL A 549 30.28 -14.71 4.76
C VAL A 549 29.86 -14.73 6.23
N ALA A 550 30.82 -15.01 7.12
CA ALA A 550 30.56 -15.04 8.56
C ALA A 550 30.10 -13.69 9.08
N SER A 551 30.74 -12.58 8.68
CA SER A 551 30.35 -11.24 9.11
C SER A 551 28.98 -10.83 8.59
N LEU A 552 28.64 -11.16 7.34
CA LEU A 552 27.31 -10.89 6.76
C LEU A 552 26.22 -11.72 7.43
N ALA A 553 26.47 -13.00 7.73
CA ALA A 553 25.53 -13.84 8.44
C ALA A 553 25.26 -13.30 9.86
N LEU A 554 26.30 -12.91 10.60
CA LEU A 554 26.16 -12.31 11.93
C LEU A 554 25.43 -10.96 11.89
N ASN A 555 25.74 -10.11 10.91
CA ASN A 555 25.03 -8.85 10.71
C ASN A 555 23.54 -9.07 10.40
N LEU A 556 23.23 -10.04 9.54
CA LEU A 556 21.86 -10.42 9.23
C LEU A 556 21.11 -10.90 10.48
N ILE A 557 21.71 -11.79 11.28
CA ILE A 557 21.09 -12.29 12.52
C ILE A 557 20.78 -11.12 13.46
N SER A 558 21.75 -10.23 13.68
CA SER A 558 21.56 -9.05 14.51
C SER A 558 20.45 -8.13 13.98
N ASN A 559 20.35 -7.94 12.66
CA ASN A 559 19.28 -7.13 12.05
C ASN A 559 17.91 -7.80 12.21
N VAL A 560 17.83 -9.13 12.06
CA VAL A 560 16.59 -9.89 12.22
C VAL A 560 16.10 -9.78 13.67
N GLU A 561 17.00 -9.92 14.65
CA GLU A 561 16.68 -9.76 16.08
C GLU A 561 16.25 -8.33 16.43
N ALA A 562 16.97 -7.31 15.94
CA ALA A 562 16.62 -5.92 16.16
C ALA A 562 15.24 -5.58 15.55
N HIS A 563 14.99 -6.07 14.33
CA HIS A 563 13.71 -5.85 13.65
C HIS A 563 12.55 -6.58 14.33
N ALA A 564 12.80 -7.77 14.88
CA ALA A 564 11.82 -8.52 15.66
C ALA A 564 11.37 -7.76 16.92
N ALA A 565 12.30 -7.09 17.61
CA ALA A 565 12.00 -6.29 18.79
C ALA A 565 11.15 -5.05 18.47
N ASP A 566 11.32 -4.48 17.27
CA ASP A 566 10.62 -3.27 16.82
C ASP A 566 9.28 -3.55 16.11
N PHE A 567 8.93 -4.80 15.82
CA PHE A 567 7.72 -5.13 15.06
C PHE A 567 6.43 -4.86 15.85
N ALA A 568 5.51 -4.10 15.25
CA ALA A 568 4.24 -3.72 15.86
C ALA A 568 3.05 -4.44 15.22
N PHE A 569 2.44 -5.39 15.93
CA PHE A 569 1.14 -5.97 15.61
C PHE A 569 0.02 -5.19 16.34
N CYS A 570 -0.88 -4.57 15.60
CA CYS A 570 -1.99 -3.78 16.14
C CYS A 570 -3.34 -4.42 15.78
N PRO A 571 -4.03 -5.07 16.74
CA PRO A 571 -5.34 -5.69 16.51
C PRO A 571 -6.52 -4.70 16.64
N VAL A 572 -6.23 -3.39 16.74
CA VAL A 572 -7.25 -2.35 16.94
C VAL A 572 -7.81 -1.92 15.58
N PRO A 573 -9.14 -1.92 15.38
CA PRO A 573 -9.74 -1.43 14.16
C PRO A 573 -9.68 0.09 14.08
N ASP A 574 -9.25 0.60 12.92
CA ASP A 574 -9.11 2.04 12.66
C ASP A 574 -9.71 2.43 11.28
N CYS A 575 -10.71 1.67 10.86
CA CYS A 575 -11.57 2.00 9.74
C CYS A 575 -13.05 1.82 10.09
N SER A 576 -13.92 2.54 9.39
CA SER A 576 -15.37 2.49 9.64
C SER A 576 -15.96 1.10 9.40
N ASN A 577 -16.82 0.66 10.32
CA ASN A 577 -17.78 -0.43 10.09
C ASN A 577 -19.15 0.08 9.64
N ALA A 578 -19.37 1.40 9.67
CA ALA A 578 -20.66 1.97 9.38
C ALA A 578 -20.96 1.77 7.88
N PRO A 579 -22.15 1.26 7.53
CA PRO A 579 -22.58 1.27 6.15
C PRO A 579 -22.57 2.71 5.62
N GLY A 580 -22.13 2.88 4.38
CA GLY A 580 -22.21 4.14 3.65
C GLY A 580 -23.65 4.64 3.67
N VAL A 581 -23.82 5.90 4.02
CA VAL A 581 -25.15 6.47 4.16
C VAL A 581 -25.62 6.96 2.79
N PRO A 582 -26.78 6.51 2.29
CA PRO A 582 -27.28 7.03 1.03
C PRO A 582 -27.66 8.51 1.16
N HIS A 583 -27.04 9.36 0.37
CA HIS A 583 -27.28 10.81 0.41
C HIS A 583 -28.41 11.27 -0.54
N LEU A 584 -28.89 10.39 -1.42
CA LEU A 584 -29.83 10.74 -2.49
C LEU A 584 -31.05 9.83 -2.53
N THR A 585 -32.24 10.44 -2.57
CA THR A 585 -33.50 9.76 -2.84
C THR A 585 -33.89 10.00 -4.30
N LEU A 586 -33.69 9.02 -5.18
CA LEU A 586 -34.06 9.13 -6.59
C LEU A 586 -35.53 8.77 -6.82
N SER A 587 -36.46 9.32 -6.02
CA SER A 587 -37.88 9.00 -6.19
C SER A 587 -38.41 9.61 -7.50
N GLN A 588 -39.11 8.82 -8.31
CA GLN A 588 -39.81 9.29 -9.51
C GLN A 588 -41.14 10.01 -9.20
N VAL A 589 -41.48 10.20 -7.92
CA VAL A 589 -42.78 10.74 -7.49
C VAL A 589 -42.55 11.88 -6.50
N GLY A 590 -42.34 13.07 -7.06
CA GLY A 590 -42.15 14.33 -6.33
C GLY A 590 -40.72 14.83 -6.43
N LYS A 591 -40.55 16.11 -6.79
CA LYS A 591 -39.28 16.81 -6.60
C LYS A 591 -38.98 16.77 -5.10
N GLU A 592 -37.93 16.05 -4.69
CA GLU A 592 -37.43 16.13 -3.32
C GLU A 592 -37.17 17.61 -3.01
N ASP A 593 -37.69 18.08 -1.87
CA ASP A 593 -37.45 19.45 -1.45
C ASP A 593 -35.96 19.68 -1.20
N ILE A 594 -35.41 20.75 -1.79
CA ILE A 594 -33.97 21.03 -1.75
C ILE A 594 -33.53 21.34 -0.31
N GLU A 595 -34.38 22.00 0.48
CA GLU A 595 -34.06 22.32 1.88
C GLU A 595 -34.08 21.08 2.76
N GLU A 596 -35.08 20.19 2.60
CA GLU A 596 -35.11 18.90 3.28
C GLU A 596 -33.90 18.02 2.93
N ARG A 597 -33.52 17.97 1.65
CA ARG A 597 -32.31 17.26 1.21
C ARG A 597 -31.06 17.82 1.87
N ARG A 598 -30.88 19.14 1.84
CA ARG A 598 -29.73 19.83 2.48
C ARG A 598 -29.66 19.55 3.98
N LYS A 599 -30.80 19.57 4.67
CA LYS A 599 -30.88 19.26 6.10
C LYS A 599 -30.44 17.82 6.36
N ARG A 600 -30.93 16.87 5.56
CA ARG A 600 -30.56 15.45 5.66
C ARG A 600 -29.09 15.21 5.37
N GLU A 601 -28.56 15.76 4.28
CA GLU A 601 -27.13 15.66 3.94
C GLU A 601 -26.25 16.23 5.05
N LYS A 602 -26.63 17.36 5.64
CA LYS A 602 -25.95 17.94 6.81
C LYS A 602 -25.99 17.03 8.03
N GLU A 603 -27.16 16.48 8.37
CA GLU A 603 -27.33 15.57 9.51
C GLU A 603 -26.48 14.30 9.35
N VAL A 604 -26.46 13.73 8.13
CA VAL A 604 -25.63 12.57 7.79
C VAL A 604 -24.15 12.91 7.92
N TRP A 605 -23.72 14.04 7.37
CA TRP A 605 -22.33 14.48 7.47
C TRP A 605 -21.88 14.70 8.92
N GLU A 606 -22.70 15.36 9.73
CA GLU A 606 -22.42 15.56 11.15
C GLU A 606 -22.40 14.22 11.91
N LYS A 607 -23.26 13.28 11.53
CA LYS A 607 -23.25 11.91 12.06
C LYS A 607 -21.95 11.20 11.69
N GLU A 608 -21.53 11.19 10.43
CA GLU A 608 -20.27 10.58 10.00
C GLU A 608 -19.07 11.18 10.74
N LYS A 609 -19.04 12.51 10.92
CA LYS A 609 -17.96 13.18 11.67
C LYS A 609 -17.92 12.73 13.14
N ARG A 610 -19.09 12.56 13.77
CA ARG A 610 -19.19 12.03 15.14
C ARG A 610 -18.84 10.54 15.21
N GLU A 611 -19.17 9.76 14.20
CA GLU A 611 -18.82 8.34 14.15
C GLU A 611 -17.33 8.12 13.84
N GLU A 612 -16.68 9.06 13.16
CA GLU A 612 -15.24 9.01 12.91
C GLU A 612 -14.43 9.35 14.16
N TRP A 613 -14.64 10.53 14.75
CA TRP A 613 -13.79 11.06 15.84
C TRP A 613 -14.52 11.32 17.17
N GLY A 614 -15.82 11.02 17.26
CA GLY A 614 -16.58 11.21 18.48
C GLY A 614 -16.33 10.09 19.50
N PRO A 615 -16.92 10.21 20.71
CA PRO A 615 -16.82 9.17 21.73
C PRO A 615 -17.35 7.82 21.20
N GLY A 616 -16.50 6.79 21.19
CA GLY A 616 -16.83 5.50 20.60
C GLY A 616 -16.75 5.44 19.08
N GLY A 617 -16.12 6.44 18.45
CA GLY A 617 -15.87 6.49 17.03
C GLY A 617 -14.98 5.35 16.54
N TRP A 618 -14.98 5.13 15.22
CA TRP A 618 -14.20 4.08 14.59
C TRP A 618 -12.73 4.44 14.40
N ARG A 619 -12.35 5.72 14.42
CA ARG A 619 -10.94 6.09 14.60
C ARG A 619 -10.61 6.08 16.07
N LYS A 620 -9.50 5.44 16.40
CA LYS A 620 -9.03 5.32 17.78
C LYS A 620 -7.91 6.30 18.04
N ASP A 621 -7.87 6.80 19.28
CA ASP A 621 -6.80 7.67 19.74
C ASP A 621 -5.45 6.92 19.74
N GLU A 622 -4.35 7.68 19.66
CA GLU A 622 -2.99 7.12 19.67
C GLU A 622 -2.73 6.20 20.88
N SER A 623 -3.38 6.47 22.01
CA SER A 623 -3.26 5.68 23.24
C SER A 623 -3.88 4.27 23.15
N GLU A 624 -4.85 4.06 22.25
CA GLU A 624 -5.46 2.75 22.03
C GLU A 624 -4.60 1.87 21.11
N HIS A 625 -3.79 2.50 20.26
CA HIS A 625 -2.91 1.84 19.31
C HIS A 625 -1.62 1.32 19.97
N ARG A 626 -0.99 0.31 19.34
CA ARG A 626 0.28 -0.25 19.82
C ARG A 626 1.48 0.36 19.11
N GLY A 627 2.26 1.15 19.85
CA GLY A 627 3.56 1.66 19.39
C GLY A 627 3.43 2.48 18.09
N LYS A 628 4.43 2.36 17.21
CA LYS A 628 4.38 2.97 15.87
C LYS A 628 3.63 2.04 14.90
N CYS A 629 2.33 1.88 15.09
CA CYS A 629 1.54 0.98 14.24
C CYS A 629 1.30 1.57 12.83
N ALA A 630 0.95 0.68 11.90
CA ALA A 630 0.61 1.01 10.52
C ALA A 630 -0.53 2.05 10.39
N HIS A 631 -1.47 2.07 11.34
CA HIS A 631 -2.59 3.01 11.33
C HIS A 631 -2.16 4.45 11.60
N LEU A 632 -1.41 4.67 12.68
CA LEU A 632 -0.91 5.99 13.08
C LEU A 632 0.05 6.58 12.05
N GLU A 633 0.91 5.76 11.46
CA GLU A 633 1.78 6.21 10.36
C GLU A 633 0.96 6.63 9.13
N GLY A 634 -0.15 5.92 8.87
CA GLY A 634 -1.15 6.34 7.90
C GLY A 634 -1.74 7.70 8.25
N HIS A 635 -2.18 7.92 9.50
CA HIS A 635 -2.76 9.20 9.94
C HIS A 635 -1.80 10.38 9.72
N ARG A 636 -0.55 10.25 10.15
CA ARG A 636 0.51 11.25 9.94
C ARG A 636 0.71 11.54 8.48
N THR A 637 0.84 10.48 7.68
CA THR A 637 1.17 10.62 6.27
C THR A 637 0.06 11.26 5.47
N TRP A 638 -1.20 10.98 5.79
CA TRP A 638 -2.35 11.56 5.10
C TRP A 638 -2.75 12.94 5.67
N GLY A 639 -2.07 13.44 6.70
CA GLY A 639 -2.39 14.70 7.37
C GLY A 639 -3.72 14.68 8.10
N VAL A 640 -4.09 13.51 8.64
CA VAL A 640 -5.38 13.24 9.28
C VAL A 640 -5.31 13.29 10.81
N GLU A 641 -4.11 13.43 11.39
CA GLU A 641 -3.95 13.64 12.84
C GLU A 641 -4.60 14.96 13.28
N ARG A 642 -5.40 14.88 14.35
CA ARG A 642 -5.74 16.04 15.17
C ARG A 642 -4.61 16.23 16.17
N SER A 643 -3.95 17.39 16.11
CA SER A 643 -2.97 17.85 17.09
C SER A 643 -3.59 18.08 18.45
#